data_AF-A0A1H2SIK6-F1
#
_entry.id   AF-A0A1H2SIK6-F1
#
_cell.length_a   1.000
_cell.length_b   1.000
_cell.length_c   1.000
_cell.angle_alpha   90.00
_cell.angle_beta   90.00
_cell.angle_gamma   90.00
#
_symmetry.space_group_name_H-M   'P 1'
#
loop_
_entity.id
_entity.type
_entity.pdbx_description
1 polymer ?
#
loop_
_entity_poly.entity_id
_entity_poly.type
_entity_poly.pdbx_seq_one_letter_code
_entity_poly.pdbx_strand_id
1 'polypeptide(L)'
;MEAIEFVVRDRAGNIRRGMLAQSESADTIFINSGDDVSLNLRRYQVAGYERSGDTVIVTLADGRKIRLEGYFGADADLYISADGILTEVDLAGAQEGLVDAEYAEAQIFGKWSPDDALYYVGGSEVDAVIAAGAAEEETATMLAAPILAGLGGAGATGLGAAAAVVGGAAVIGGAGGGGGGAADTEAPEVSLDSGVVSVDHVFDAEDHADGVEVGGSGEAGVAIVVDINGETQETVVGEDGTWQVVFDPTQVPEGEYDVDVTITATDAAGNATTITDVVRVDTVTTVGVVAIDGAATGSGDVINAVEHADGVTLTGTGEVGANVVITIAENGATANAVVDADGNWSADFTADQVSTGEYSTTVTVTSTDAYGNQATATAQMVVDTFTEVAITGNNSGADGIYNGAEVGNATVMNGTAQPGSSVVVTLTGENGQTLGAQTVTATSSGEWSAEFAGGTLPGGEYNATVTAVATDAAGNTATSSSTFPVDTVTNVAITGNNAGADGVYNNAEAATVAELSGTAQAGSTVVVTLAGPTGQTLGAQTVTATSGGTWTVQYPSNTLPSGEYDVTVTAVATDASGNSETTSATIPVDTITHVEITTIDGDAAGTGVINAVEHADGVTMSGTGEAGGNVTVAVAGGGTATGVVGADGTWNVTFQPAQIPSGERAVDVSVSIRDQAGNTDTATSTMQIDTLTNVAITGNNTGADNVMNLAESASGTALTGTAQPGASVVVSMTTEAGVALGSQTIIANFNGTWTANFSANTLPGGEYNVNVSAVATDGAGNTASTTSTFAVDTVADVSVNTVNVEGDNIINIAEASDGVQISGTAEANSRVEVDFGGATRTVVTDSNGNWQAAFGPNDVPAGVETTVPVRATFTDAAGNTAVANGTVEVDTIVRNLGVNQVTGDGVVDASEAATGFTLTGTTEAGAQGVMVTFHNLPARAATIQPNGSWSVTFGPNEIPQGEYTSEVKVTTIDRNGNPDSVSTPVTVDTEVPDAPVVISYTEYFRGDPGVSGIGTELTDDIVAISQVSETGVVGNVNYDTNVVRGDELQFSFNNRIPDGSNLVVNAEDSVGNESATLLVLDDNAVGTVNVSLNGLQSFNVSAIDLSIVAESELTLSEADLLGLSDDTNALLIHGDNTDTVNIAGAKKTTLTEEVDGRHYDVYTLGDDGSLLIENQIIVNY
;
A
#
# COMPACT_ATOMS: atom_id res chain seq x y z
N MET A 1 -15.61 13.32 -4.78
CA MET A 1 -16.55 14.45 -4.98
C MET A 1 -16.06 15.60 -4.13
N GLU A 2 -16.29 16.86 -4.49
CA GLU A 2 -15.70 17.98 -3.76
C GLU A 2 -16.07 18.01 -2.25
N ALA A 3 -15.18 18.63 -1.48
CA ALA A 3 -15.38 18.86 -0.05
C ALA A 3 -16.48 19.92 0.13
N ILE A 4 -17.39 19.70 1.08
CA ILE A 4 -18.60 20.52 1.18
C ILE A 4 -18.30 21.73 2.06
N GLU A 5 -18.29 22.92 1.45
CA GLU A 5 -18.22 24.17 2.22
C GLU A 5 -19.54 24.43 2.97
N PHE A 6 -19.42 25.00 4.17
CA PHE A 6 -20.56 25.50 4.94
C PHE A 6 -20.27 26.90 5.50
N VAL A 7 -21.32 27.70 5.64
CA VAL A 7 -21.30 28.97 6.36
C VAL A 7 -22.34 28.93 7.47
N VAL A 8 -21.96 29.44 8.64
CA VAL A 8 -22.89 29.75 9.74
C VAL A 8 -22.77 31.24 10.06
N ARG A 9 -23.90 31.95 10.15
CA ARG A 9 -24.01 33.40 10.43
C ARG A 9 -24.81 33.61 11.71
N ASP A 10 -24.25 34.27 12.72
CA ASP A 10 -24.99 34.55 13.97
C ASP A 10 -25.93 35.77 13.86
N ARG A 11 -26.83 35.97 14.84
CA ARG A 11 -27.74 37.14 14.90
C ARG A 11 -27.04 38.51 14.98
N ALA A 12 -25.72 38.56 15.21
CA ALA A 12 -24.92 39.78 15.17
C ALA A 12 -24.23 39.99 13.81
N GLY A 13 -24.33 39.04 12.88
CA GLY A 13 -23.72 39.06 11.55
C GLY A 13 -22.28 38.53 11.51
N ASN A 14 -21.80 37.88 12.58
CA ASN A 14 -20.50 37.22 12.55
C ASN A 14 -20.60 35.93 11.73
N ILE A 15 -19.56 35.66 10.94
CA ILE A 15 -19.55 34.58 9.93
C ILE A 15 -18.47 33.56 10.28
N ARG A 16 -18.86 32.28 10.37
CA ARG A 16 -17.95 31.13 10.49
C ARG A 16 -18.09 30.25 9.25
N ARG A 17 -17.07 30.25 8.41
CA ARG A 17 -16.94 29.30 7.28
C ARG A 17 -16.17 28.05 7.70
N GLY A 18 -16.43 26.94 7.02
CA GLY A 18 -15.69 25.70 7.17
C GLY A 18 -15.91 24.75 6.00
N MET A 19 -15.22 23.61 6.00
CA MET A 19 -15.23 22.63 4.91
C MET A 19 -15.29 21.22 5.52
N LEU A 20 -16.22 20.40 5.04
CA LEU A 20 -16.45 19.02 5.48
C LEU A 20 -15.63 18.05 4.62
N ALA A 21 -15.05 17.02 5.24
CA ALA A 21 -14.07 16.15 4.60
C ALA A 21 -14.72 15.04 3.74
N GLN A 22 -13.94 14.43 2.84
CA GLN A 22 -14.32 13.20 2.16
C GLN A 22 -14.12 11.98 3.10
N SER A 23 -14.98 11.84 4.12
CA SER A 23 -15.01 10.67 5.01
C SER A 23 -16.40 10.03 5.05
N GLU A 24 -16.46 8.73 5.37
CA GLU A 24 -17.72 8.02 5.66
C GLU A 24 -18.29 8.34 7.06
N SER A 25 -17.52 9.02 7.92
CA SER A 25 -17.98 9.44 9.24
C SER A 25 -18.76 10.75 9.17
N ALA A 26 -19.77 10.89 10.03
CA ALA A 26 -20.72 11.99 9.95
C ALA A 26 -20.19 13.29 10.57
N ASP A 27 -19.59 14.15 9.74
CA ASP A 27 -19.05 15.45 10.17
C ASP A 27 -20.15 16.33 10.83
N THR A 28 -19.75 17.07 11.86
CA THR A 28 -20.67 17.81 12.75
C THR A 28 -20.41 19.32 12.75
N ILE A 29 -21.48 20.08 12.50
CA ILE A 29 -21.54 21.54 12.60
C ILE A 29 -22.40 21.89 13.83
N PHE A 30 -21.83 22.63 14.79
CA PHE A 30 -22.57 23.09 15.98
C PHE A 30 -23.32 24.39 15.69
N ILE A 31 -24.63 24.41 15.95
CA ILE A 31 -25.54 25.54 15.70
C ILE A 31 -25.91 26.20 17.04
N ASN A 32 -25.71 27.53 17.15
CA ASN A 32 -26.10 28.33 18.32
C ASN A 32 -27.46 29.00 18.09
N SER A 33 -28.04 29.58 19.14
CA SER A 33 -29.40 30.12 19.04
C SER A 33 -29.49 31.36 18.15
N GLY A 34 -30.24 31.24 17.05
CA GLY A 34 -30.34 32.27 16.03
C GLY A 34 -29.22 32.27 14.98
N ASP A 35 -28.49 31.17 14.84
CA ASP A 35 -27.53 31.00 13.75
C ASP A 35 -28.26 30.60 12.44
N ASP A 36 -28.04 31.34 11.36
CA ASP A 36 -28.41 30.91 10.00
C ASP A 36 -27.31 29.97 9.47
N VAL A 37 -27.65 28.86 8.83
CA VAL A 37 -26.66 27.92 8.24
C VAL A 37 -26.94 27.64 6.77
N SER A 38 -25.90 27.78 5.93
CA SER A 38 -25.93 27.48 4.50
C SER A 38 -24.88 26.44 4.11
N LEU A 39 -25.30 25.42 3.35
CA LEU A 39 -24.44 24.35 2.83
C LEU A 39 -24.24 24.52 1.32
N ASN A 40 -23.01 24.33 0.82
CA ASN A 40 -22.72 24.37 -0.62
C ASN A 40 -23.20 23.08 -1.29
N LEU A 41 -24.50 23.03 -1.61
CA LEU A 41 -25.22 21.85 -2.06
C LEU A 41 -26.39 22.22 -2.99
N ARG A 42 -26.55 21.47 -4.08
CA ARG A 42 -27.74 21.48 -4.94
C ARG A 42 -28.80 20.52 -4.38
N ARG A 43 -30.09 20.82 -4.60
CA ARG A 43 -31.22 19.99 -4.12
C ARG A 43 -31.08 18.49 -4.40
N TYR A 44 -30.57 18.10 -5.57
CA TYR A 44 -30.44 16.69 -5.95
C TYR A 44 -29.33 15.94 -5.19
N GLN A 45 -28.41 16.64 -4.52
CA GLN A 45 -27.35 16.03 -3.71
C GLN A 45 -27.86 15.62 -2.32
N VAL A 46 -29.07 16.01 -1.91
CA VAL A 46 -29.68 15.67 -0.61
C VAL A 46 -30.74 14.58 -0.76
N ALA A 47 -30.48 13.41 -0.17
CA ALA A 47 -31.41 12.27 -0.14
C ALA A 47 -32.56 12.46 0.87
N GLY A 48 -32.31 13.12 2.01
CA GLY A 48 -33.35 13.41 3.01
C GLY A 48 -32.79 13.89 4.36
N TYR A 49 -33.68 14.18 5.30
CA TYR A 49 -33.35 14.68 6.64
C TYR A 49 -33.90 13.76 7.74
N GLU A 50 -33.17 13.68 8.84
CA GLU A 50 -33.51 12.87 10.02
C GLU A 50 -33.27 13.70 11.29
N ARG A 51 -34.29 13.84 12.14
CA ARG A 51 -34.19 14.47 13.46
C ARG A 51 -33.75 13.43 14.50
N SER A 52 -32.72 13.76 15.26
CA SER A 52 -32.30 13.02 16.45
C SER A 52 -32.06 13.99 17.61
N GLY A 53 -32.89 13.94 18.64
CA GLY A 53 -32.92 14.95 19.71
C GLY A 53 -33.11 16.37 19.13
N ASP A 54 -32.12 17.24 19.34
CA ASP A 54 -32.08 18.61 18.79
C ASP A 54 -31.19 18.75 17.54
N THR A 55 -30.69 17.63 16.99
CA THR A 55 -29.83 17.58 15.80
C THR A 55 -30.65 17.29 14.54
N VAL A 56 -30.34 18.00 13.45
CA VAL A 56 -30.70 17.57 12.08
C VAL A 56 -29.56 16.76 11.50
N ILE A 57 -29.88 15.63 10.88
CA ILE A 57 -28.94 14.80 10.12
C ILE A 57 -29.34 14.92 8.64
N VAL A 58 -28.56 15.66 7.86
CA VAL A 58 -28.70 15.75 6.40
C VAL A 58 -28.05 14.51 5.79
N THR A 59 -28.81 13.68 5.08
CA THR A 59 -28.27 12.52 4.34
C THR A 59 -28.14 12.89 2.87
N LEU A 60 -26.96 12.67 2.29
CA LEU A 60 -26.65 12.99 0.90
C LEU A 60 -26.94 11.81 -0.03
N ALA A 61 -27.05 12.10 -1.33
CA ALA A 61 -27.31 11.11 -2.39
C ALA A 61 -26.19 10.08 -2.56
N ASP A 62 -24.98 10.38 -2.07
CA ASP A 62 -23.83 9.45 -2.00
C ASP A 62 -23.74 8.65 -0.69
N GLY A 63 -24.69 8.85 0.24
CA GLY A 63 -24.76 8.16 1.53
C GLY A 63 -24.03 8.86 2.69
N ARG A 64 -23.25 9.92 2.44
CA ARG A 64 -22.65 10.74 3.52
C ARG A 64 -23.73 11.39 4.39
N LYS A 65 -23.42 11.66 5.66
CA LYS A 65 -24.32 12.31 6.62
C LYS A 65 -23.65 13.54 7.25
N ILE A 66 -24.34 14.68 7.27
CA ILE A 66 -23.92 15.92 7.94
C ILE A 66 -24.79 16.13 9.17
N ARG A 67 -24.19 16.41 10.34
CA ARG A 67 -24.92 16.64 11.60
C ARG A 67 -24.94 18.13 11.94
N LEU A 68 -26.13 18.74 12.00
CA LEU A 68 -26.35 20.11 12.47
C LEU A 68 -26.79 20.04 13.93
N GLU A 69 -25.82 19.99 14.84
CA GLU A 69 -26.05 19.72 16.26
C GLU A 69 -26.49 20.99 16.99
N GLY A 70 -27.70 20.96 17.55
CA GLY A 70 -28.34 22.08 18.25
C GLY A 70 -29.47 22.76 17.46
N TYR A 71 -29.61 22.50 16.16
CA TYR A 71 -30.55 23.16 15.24
C TYR A 71 -31.97 23.35 15.78
N PHE A 72 -32.63 22.29 16.24
CA PHE A 72 -34.02 22.39 16.71
C PHE A 72 -34.18 23.05 18.10
N GLY A 73 -33.09 23.20 18.84
CA GLY A 73 -33.05 23.99 20.08
C GLY A 73 -32.63 25.44 19.85
N ALA A 74 -32.26 25.80 18.62
CA ALA A 74 -31.59 27.05 18.31
C ALA A 74 -32.52 28.19 17.86
N ASP A 75 -33.69 27.93 17.25
CA ASP A 75 -34.46 28.98 16.54
C ASP A 75 -33.59 29.56 15.40
N ALA A 76 -33.22 28.66 14.48
CA ALA A 76 -32.17 28.75 13.47
C ALA A 76 -32.66 28.25 12.11
N ASP A 77 -32.23 28.89 11.03
CA ASP A 77 -32.74 28.65 9.67
C ASP A 77 -31.71 27.89 8.80
N LEU A 78 -32.19 26.90 8.03
CA LEU A 78 -31.36 26.07 7.15
C LEU A 78 -31.54 26.46 5.69
N TYR A 79 -30.41 26.68 5.02
CA TYR A 79 -30.31 26.94 3.59
C TYR A 79 -29.42 25.91 2.91
N ILE A 80 -29.73 25.65 1.65
CA ILE A 80 -28.78 25.10 0.68
C ILE A 80 -28.55 26.14 -0.41
N SER A 81 -27.31 26.29 -0.87
CA SER A 81 -27.02 27.13 -2.03
C SER A 81 -25.89 26.60 -2.89
N ALA A 82 -26.02 26.86 -4.20
CA ALA A 82 -25.04 26.56 -5.24
C ALA A 82 -25.39 27.40 -6.47
N ASP A 83 -24.41 27.68 -7.34
CA ASP A 83 -24.60 28.37 -8.63
C ASP A 83 -25.31 29.74 -8.56
N GLY A 84 -25.30 30.41 -7.40
CA GLY A 84 -26.07 31.63 -7.20
C GLY A 84 -27.58 31.43 -6.99
N ILE A 85 -28.00 30.27 -6.47
CA ILE A 85 -29.38 30.03 -5.99
C ILE A 85 -29.34 29.76 -4.49
N LEU A 86 -30.14 30.49 -3.70
CA LEU A 86 -30.36 30.24 -2.27
C LEU A 86 -31.75 29.64 -2.05
N THR A 87 -31.81 28.42 -1.52
CA THR A 87 -33.07 27.74 -1.21
C THR A 87 -33.16 27.49 0.30
N GLU A 88 -34.24 27.99 0.88
CA GLU A 88 -34.64 27.78 2.27
C GLU A 88 -35.25 26.39 2.44
N VAL A 89 -34.92 25.71 3.54
CA VAL A 89 -35.33 24.33 3.83
C VAL A 89 -36.19 24.31 5.09
N ASP A 90 -37.52 24.40 4.92
CA ASP A 90 -38.45 24.27 6.04
C ASP A 90 -38.63 22.80 6.41
N LEU A 91 -38.20 22.44 7.62
CA LEU A 91 -38.22 21.09 8.17
C LEU A 91 -39.52 20.85 8.97
N ALA A 92 -40.63 20.85 8.24
CA ALA A 92 -41.97 20.72 8.77
C ALA A 92 -42.21 19.33 9.43
N GLY A 93 -42.74 19.33 10.66
CA GLY A 93 -43.14 18.11 11.36
C GLY A 93 -42.14 17.60 12.40
N ALA A 94 -41.87 18.42 13.43
CA ALA A 94 -40.95 18.13 14.52
C ALA A 94 -41.36 16.92 15.42
N GLN A 95 -41.13 15.70 14.95
CA GLN A 95 -41.04 14.46 15.73
C GLN A 95 -39.68 13.79 15.44
N GLU A 96 -39.30 12.78 16.23
CA GLU A 96 -37.99 12.11 16.10
C GLU A 96 -38.04 11.01 15.02
N GLY A 97 -37.03 10.97 14.14
CA GLY A 97 -37.01 10.14 12.92
C GLY A 97 -36.88 10.98 11.64
N LEU A 98 -37.32 10.45 10.50
CA LEU A 98 -37.32 11.17 9.21
C LEU A 98 -38.19 12.44 9.28
N VAL A 99 -37.73 13.52 8.66
CA VAL A 99 -38.44 14.80 8.58
C VAL A 99 -38.68 15.17 7.12
N ASP A 100 -39.91 15.52 6.79
CA ASP A 100 -40.26 16.06 5.47
C ASP A 100 -39.71 17.49 5.33
N ALA A 101 -39.20 17.81 4.15
CA ALA A 101 -38.59 19.11 3.87
C ALA A 101 -39.30 19.80 2.71
N GLU A 102 -39.92 20.93 3.00
CA GLU A 102 -40.40 21.87 1.99
C GLU A 102 -39.26 22.81 1.59
N TYR A 103 -39.26 23.23 0.34
CA TYR A 103 -38.18 24.03 -0.25
C TYR A 103 -38.76 25.29 -0.86
N ALA A 104 -38.33 26.44 -0.35
CA ALA A 104 -38.69 27.75 -0.86
C ALA A 104 -37.48 28.45 -1.47
N GLU A 105 -37.64 29.04 -2.65
CA GLU A 105 -36.69 30.05 -3.12
C GLU A 105 -36.78 31.26 -2.18
N ALA A 106 -35.68 31.58 -1.50
CA ALA A 106 -35.68 32.64 -0.49
C ALA A 106 -36.02 33.98 -1.17
N GLN A 107 -37.08 34.66 -0.71
CA GLN A 107 -37.59 35.85 -1.41
C GLN A 107 -36.56 36.99 -1.39
N ILE A 108 -36.01 37.30 -2.57
CA ILE A 108 -34.91 38.25 -2.76
C ILE A 108 -35.38 39.72 -2.68
N PHE A 109 -35.98 40.11 -1.55
CA PHE A 109 -36.51 41.46 -1.32
C PHE A 109 -35.89 42.13 -0.08
N GLY A 110 -34.84 42.91 -0.29
CA GLY A 110 -34.64 44.15 0.46
C GLY A 110 -33.86 44.10 1.77
N LYS A 111 -32.69 43.45 1.80
CA LYS A 111 -31.60 43.81 2.75
C LYS A 111 -30.22 43.36 2.28
N TRP A 112 -30.16 42.15 1.74
CA TRP A 112 -28.92 41.44 1.43
C TRP A 112 -28.61 41.55 -0.07
N SER A 113 -27.34 41.77 -0.41
CA SER A 113 -26.84 41.88 -1.78
C SER A 113 -26.36 40.51 -2.31
N PRO A 114 -25.93 40.40 -3.57
CA PRO A 114 -25.24 39.21 -4.08
C PRO A 114 -23.96 38.82 -3.32
N ASP A 115 -23.49 39.69 -2.41
CA ASP A 115 -22.34 39.47 -1.53
C ASP A 115 -22.70 38.83 -0.16
N ASP A 116 -23.97 38.42 0.07
CA ASP A 116 -24.34 37.83 1.37
C ASP A 116 -23.54 36.54 1.64
N ALA A 117 -22.97 36.45 2.83
CA ALA A 117 -22.03 35.40 3.17
C ALA A 117 -22.64 33.99 3.22
N LEU A 118 -23.98 33.86 3.22
CA LEU A 118 -24.69 32.58 3.12
C LEU A 118 -24.81 32.05 1.67
N TYR A 119 -24.37 32.81 0.67
CA TYR A 119 -24.58 32.54 -0.75
C TYR A 119 -23.30 31.99 -1.41
N TYR A 120 -23.41 30.86 -2.11
CA TYR A 120 -22.31 30.31 -2.92
C TYR A 120 -22.48 30.67 -4.40
N VAL A 121 -21.75 31.72 -4.81
CA VAL A 121 -21.47 32.04 -6.22
C VAL A 121 -20.26 31.26 -6.72
N GLY A 122 -20.39 30.64 -7.88
CA GLY A 122 -19.30 29.94 -8.55
C GLY A 122 -18.41 30.92 -9.31
N GLY A 123 -17.23 31.21 -8.77
CA GLY A 123 -16.26 32.13 -9.38
C GLY A 123 -16.42 33.58 -8.93
N SER A 124 -15.38 34.39 -9.14
CA SER A 124 -15.21 35.72 -8.56
C SER A 124 -15.13 36.82 -9.61
N GLU A 125 -15.98 37.84 -9.52
CA GLU A 125 -15.68 39.17 -10.08
C GLU A 125 -16.43 40.28 -9.32
N VAL A 126 -15.84 41.48 -9.26
CA VAL A 126 -16.29 42.64 -8.50
C VAL A 126 -15.91 43.91 -9.27
N ASP A 127 -16.85 44.81 -9.59
CA ASP A 127 -17.03 46.11 -8.88
C ASP A 127 -18.13 47.03 -9.50
N ALA A 128 -18.57 48.01 -8.69
CA ALA A 128 -18.96 49.38 -9.04
C ALA A 128 -20.08 49.71 -10.06
N VAL A 129 -21.33 49.74 -9.56
CA VAL A 129 -22.13 50.97 -9.32
C VAL A 129 -22.03 52.17 -10.32
N ILE A 130 -23.18 52.54 -10.90
CA ILE A 130 -23.66 53.95 -11.03
C ILE A 130 -25.15 54.00 -10.61
N ALA A 131 -25.63 55.13 -10.05
CA ALA A 131 -26.98 55.23 -9.48
C ALA A 131 -27.75 56.54 -9.75
N ALA A 132 -29.09 56.43 -9.70
CA ALA A 132 -30.13 57.44 -9.39
C ALA A 132 -30.62 58.45 -10.46
N GLY A 133 -31.95 58.71 -10.44
CA GLY A 133 -32.66 59.78 -11.16
C GLY A 133 -33.62 59.29 -12.28
N ALA A 134 -34.82 58.72 -12.06
CA ALA A 134 -35.97 59.04 -11.18
C ALA A 134 -37.02 60.01 -11.80
N ALA A 135 -38.31 59.78 -11.47
CA ALA A 135 -39.52 60.60 -11.75
C ALA A 135 -40.08 60.59 -13.20
N GLU A 136 -41.41 60.48 -13.49
CA GLU A 136 -42.64 60.24 -12.68
C GLU A 136 -43.68 59.32 -13.40
N GLU A 137 -44.89 59.23 -12.85
CA GLU A 137 -45.94 58.21 -13.04
C GLU A 137 -46.83 58.28 -14.30
N GLU A 138 -47.52 57.16 -14.56
CA GLU A 138 -48.90 56.97 -15.06
C GLU A 138 -49.57 58.02 -15.99
N THR A 139 -50.25 57.60 -17.06
CA THR A 139 -51.62 57.03 -16.93
C THR A 139 -52.09 56.32 -18.21
N ALA A 140 -53.15 55.50 -18.09
CA ALA A 140 -53.67 54.65 -19.16
C ALA A 140 -55.03 55.11 -19.73
N THR A 141 -55.56 54.32 -20.67
CA THR A 141 -56.98 54.12 -21.05
C THR A 141 -57.56 54.72 -22.37
N MET A 142 -58.04 53.77 -23.19
CA MET A 142 -59.39 53.72 -23.82
C MET A 142 -59.80 54.71 -24.94
N LEU A 143 -59.65 54.22 -26.17
CA LEU A 143 -60.75 54.00 -27.15
C LEU A 143 -62.16 54.53 -26.77
N ALA A 144 -62.63 55.57 -27.47
CA ALA A 144 -64.06 55.77 -27.81
C ALA A 144 -64.30 56.88 -28.87
N ALA A 145 -65.28 56.67 -29.73
CA ALA A 145 -66.03 57.70 -30.48
C ALA A 145 -67.51 57.62 -30.03
N PRO A 146 -68.47 58.49 -30.47
CA PRO A 146 -68.40 59.65 -31.37
C PRO A 146 -69.01 60.93 -30.72
N ILE A 147 -69.38 61.96 -31.51
CA ILE A 147 -70.68 62.71 -31.38
C ILE A 147 -70.87 63.72 -32.54
N LEU A 148 -72.11 64.22 -32.70
CA LEU A 148 -72.66 64.94 -33.86
C LEU A 148 -73.25 66.32 -33.45
N ALA A 149 -73.27 67.25 -34.42
CA ALA A 149 -74.03 68.52 -34.49
C ALA A 149 -73.54 69.79 -33.75
N GLY A 150 -73.62 70.93 -34.46
CA GLY A 150 -73.46 72.31 -34.01
C GLY A 150 -73.77 73.28 -35.18
N LEU A 151 -74.48 74.40 -34.95
CA LEU A 151 -75.11 75.22 -36.01
C LEU A 151 -74.87 76.74 -35.88
N GLY A 152 -74.62 77.42 -37.02
CA GLY A 152 -74.77 78.87 -37.24
C GLY A 152 -73.50 79.74 -37.13
N GLY A 153 -73.35 80.87 -37.85
CA GLY A 153 -74.12 81.38 -39.00
C GLY A 153 -73.98 82.89 -39.33
N ALA A 154 -74.35 83.25 -40.59
CA ALA A 154 -74.77 84.58 -41.13
C ALA A 154 -73.75 85.67 -41.63
N GLY A 155 -74.09 86.29 -42.80
CA GLY A 155 -73.41 87.41 -43.52
C GLY A 155 -72.91 87.02 -44.93
N ALA A 156 -73.17 87.65 -46.10
CA ALA A 156 -73.89 88.86 -46.60
C ALA A 156 -73.14 90.23 -46.60
N THR A 157 -73.13 91.10 -47.64
CA THR A 157 -73.64 91.10 -49.05
C THR A 157 -73.06 92.30 -49.87
N GLY A 158 -73.06 92.31 -51.23
CA GLY A 158 -72.67 93.48 -52.08
C GLY A 158 -72.95 93.33 -53.60
N LEU A 159 -72.92 94.44 -54.40
CA LEU A 159 -73.29 94.55 -55.85
C LEU A 159 -72.68 95.79 -56.57
N GLY A 160 -72.53 95.81 -57.92
CA GLY A 160 -72.27 97.02 -58.75
C GLY A 160 -71.82 96.81 -60.23
N ALA A 161 -72.09 97.76 -61.17
CA ALA A 161 -71.73 97.75 -62.63
C ALA A 161 -71.78 99.15 -63.34
N ALA A 162 -71.26 99.33 -64.58
CA ALA A 162 -71.35 100.57 -65.43
C ALA A 162 -71.00 100.41 -66.96
N ALA A 163 -71.31 101.39 -67.85
CA ALA A 163 -71.15 101.37 -69.36
C ALA A 163 -71.10 102.79 -70.08
N ALA A 164 -71.15 102.90 -71.45
CA ALA A 164 -70.98 104.14 -72.30
C ALA A 164 -71.78 104.20 -73.69
N VAL A 165 -71.72 105.31 -74.50
CA VAL A 165 -72.61 105.65 -75.69
C VAL A 165 -72.01 106.70 -76.73
N VAL A 166 -72.62 106.90 -77.96
CA VAL A 166 -72.56 108.03 -79.01
C VAL A 166 -71.92 107.68 -80.40
N GLY A 167 -72.24 108.16 -81.64
CA GLY A 167 -73.32 109.00 -82.30
C GLY A 167 -72.85 110.28 -83.09
N GLY A 168 -73.32 110.79 -84.28
CA GLY A 168 -74.25 110.40 -85.40
C GLY A 168 -74.70 111.59 -86.36
N ALA A 169 -75.31 111.34 -87.56
CA ALA A 169 -75.95 112.26 -88.59
C ALA A 169 -75.06 112.94 -89.71
N ALA A 170 -75.48 113.56 -90.85
CA ALA A 170 -76.76 114.17 -91.37
C ALA A 170 -76.95 114.16 -92.96
N VAL A 171 -77.80 115.02 -93.63
CA VAL A 171 -78.42 114.82 -95.00
C VAL A 171 -78.87 116.11 -95.82
N ILE A 172 -79.22 116.01 -97.15
CA ILE A 172 -80.04 116.89 -98.11
C ILE A 172 -79.28 117.81 -99.15
N GLY A 173 -79.67 118.10 -100.44
CA GLY A 173 -80.65 117.55 -101.45
C GLY A 173 -81.60 118.52 -102.28
N GLY A 174 -81.63 118.54 -103.66
CA GLY A 174 -82.85 118.79 -104.52
C GLY A 174 -82.97 119.79 -105.75
N ALA A 175 -83.41 119.30 -106.94
CA ALA A 175 -84.44 119.77 -107.96
C ALA A 175 -84.44 121.06 -108.90
N GLY A 176 -84.76 120.90 -110.23
CA GLY A 176 -85.98 121.52 -110.87
C GLY A 176 -86.05 122.34 -112.23
N GLY A 177 -86.15 121.71 -113.44
CA GLY A 177 -87.24 121.88 -114.47
C GLY A 177 -87.40 123.01 -115.57
N GLY A 178 -87.22 122.67 -116.88
CA GLY A 178 -88.22 122.74 -118.01
C GLY A 178 -88.39 123.94 -119.01
N GLY A 179 -88.57 123.71 -120.35
CA GLY A 179 -89.32 124.70 -121.19
C GLY A 179 -89.47 124.78 -122.76
N GLY A 180 -88.75 124.07 -123.66
CA GLY A 180 -89.07 123.78 -125.12
C GLY A 180 -89.44 124.85 -126.22
N GLY A 181 -89.11 124.57 -127.51
CA GLY A 181 -89.79 125.21 -128.69
C GLY A 181 -89.16 125.15 -130.13
N ALA A 182 -89.70 124.30 -131.01
CA ALA A 182 -89.52 124.20 -132.49
C ALA A 182 -88.22 123.52 -133.04
N ALA A 183 -88.29 122.94 -134.26
CA ALA A 183 -87.55 121.71 -134.63
C ALA A 183 -86.72 121.75 -135.94
N ASP A 184 -85.78 120.79 -136.02
CA ASP A 184 -84.70 120.51 -137.00
C ASP A 184 -84.81 119.07 -137.60
N THR A 185 -83.83 118.57 -138.38
CA THR A 185 -83.92 117.32 -139.16
C THR A 185 -82.63 116.49 -139.38
N GLU A 186 -81.53 116.70 -138.63
CA GLU A 186 -80.30 115.90 -138.74
C GLU A 186 -79.90 115.28 -137.38
N ALA A 187 -79.31 114.07 -137.37
CA ALA A 187 -79.08 113.30 -136.15
C ALA A 187 -77.69 113.58 -135.54
N PRO A 188 -77.56 113.66 -134.20
CA PRO A 188 -76.33 114.07 -133.53
C PRO A 188 -75.29 112.95 -133.43
N GLU A 189 -74.01 113.32 -133.41
CA GLU A 189 -72.91 112.40 -133.08
C GLU A 189 -72.71 112.28 -131.56
N VAL A 190 -72.37 111.06 -131.11
CA VAL A 190 -72.12 110.69 -129.71
C VAL A 190 -71.10 109.53 -129.66
N SER A 191 -70.42 109.37 -128.53
CA SER A 191 -69.45 108.32 -128.23
C SER A 191 -69.42 108.01 -126.72
N LEU A 192 -68.66 106.97 -126.35
CA LEU A 192 -68.35 106.56 -124.97
C LEU A 192 -66.85 106.74 -124.73
N ASP A 193 -66.48 107.28 -123.56
CA ASP A 193 -65.09 107.51 -123.16
C ASP A 193 -64.79 107.06 -121.70
N SER A 194 -65.79 106.79 -120.86
CA SER A 194 -65.62 106.27 -119.48
C SER A 194 -66.71 105.27 -119.06
N GLY A 195 -66.40 104.43 -118.06
CA GLY A 195 -67.38 103.60 -117.35
C GLY A 195 -67.74 102.24 -117.95
N VAL A 196 -67.02 101.77 -118.98
CA VAL A 196 -67.37 100.56 -119.73
C VAL A 196 -66.17 99.65 -120.02
N VAL A 197 -66.45 98.38 -120.28
CA VAL A 197 -65.44 97.34 -120.53
C VAL A 197 -64.63 97.63 -121.81
N SER A 198 -65.19 98.34 -122.80
CA SER A 198 -64.43 98.73 -124.00
C SER A 198 -63.30 99.75 -123.75
N VAL A 199 -63.34 100.44 -122.59
CA VAL A 199 -62.25 101.32 -122.10
C VAL A 199 -61.49 100.70 -120.92
N ASP A 200 -61.61 99.39 -120.72
CA ASP A 200 -60.88 98.58 -119.71
C ASP A 200 -61.21 98.98 -118.25
N HIS A 201 -62.47 99.38 -118.00
CA HIS A 201 -62.97 99.71 -116.65
C HIS A 201 -63.80 98.57 -116.04
N VAL A 202 -63.62 98.35 -114.74
CA VAL A 202 -64.34 97.39 -113.89
C VAL A 202 -64.65 98.09 -112.58
N PHE A 203 -65.90 98.01 -112.12
CA PHE A 203 -66.29 98.55 -110.81
C PHE A 203 -65.99 97.52 -109.72
N ASP A 204 -64.90 97.74 -108.98
CA ASP A 204 -64.57 96.98 -107.76
C ASP A 204 -65.43 97.44 -106.56
N ALA A 205 -65.27 96.85 -105.37
CA ALA A 205 -66.07 97.24 -104.20
C ALA A 205 -65.84 98.68 -103.66
N GLU A 206 -64.79 99.39 -104.10
CA GLU A 206 -64.54 100.79 -103.75
C GLU A 206 -65.14 101.72 -104.84
N ASP A 207 -64.82 101.49 -106.12
CA ASP A 207 -65.37 102.25 -107.25
C ASP A 207 -66.90 102.05 -107.42
N HIS A 208 -67.42 100.85 -107.17
CA HIS A 208 -68.87 100.57 -107.18
C HIS A 208 -69.63 101.36 -106.11
N ALA A 209 -69.03 101.53 -104.92
CA ALA A 209 -69.68 102.15 -103.77
C ALA A 209 -69.84 103.67 -103.91
N ASP A 210 -68.96 104.34 -104.67
CA ASP A 210 -69.12 105.75 -105.05
C ASP A 210 -70.11 105.94 -106.23
N GLY A 211 -70.38 104.88 -107.01
CA GLY A 211 -71.48 104.78 -107.97
C GLY A 211 -71.03 104.45 -109.39
N VAL A 212 -71.87 103.72 -110.14
CA VAL A 212 -71.56 103.26 -111.50
C VAL A 212 -71.65 104.43 -112.49
N GLU A 213 -70.52 105.09 -112.73
CA GLU A 213 -70.37 106.19 -113.69
C GLU A 213 -70.30 105.68 -115.14
N VAL A 214 -71.03 106.30 -116.07
CA VAL A 214 -70.86 106.09 -117.51
C VAL A 214 -70.81 107.44 -118.22
N GLY A 215 -69.84 107.64 -119.12
CA GLY A 215 -69.61 108.94 -119.76
C GLY A 215 -68.97 108.86 -121.14
N GLY A 216 -68.94 110.00 -121.80
CA GLY A 216 -68.43 110.13 -123.16
C GLY A 216 -68.51 111.54 -123.72
N SER A 217 -68.40 111.65 -125.05
CA SER A 217 -68.44 112.92 -125.77
C SER A 217 -69.42 112.92 -126.95
N GLY A 218 -69.88 114.12 -127.37
CA GLY A 218 -70.87 114.29 -128.44
C GLY A 218 -71.12 115.76 -128.80
N GLU A 219 -72.18 116.03 -129.57
CA GLU A 219 -72.56 117.41 -129.92
C GLU A 219 -73.27 118.14 -128.76
N ALA A 220 -72.82 119.36 -128.45
CA ALA A 220 -73.27 120.13 -127.29
C ALA A 220 -74.77 120.47 -127.32
N GLY A 221 -75.45 120.26 -126.18
CA GLY A 221 -76.89 120.52 -126.00
C GLY A 221 -77.81 119.36 -126.41
N VAL A 222 -77.26 118.26 -126.90
CA VAL A 222 -78.00 117.02 -127.24
C VAL A 222 -78.39 116.26 -125.96
N ALA A 223 -79.60 115.70 -125.93
CA ALA A 223 -80.06 114.88 -124.80
C ALA A 223 -79.54 113.44 -124.94
N ILE A 224 -78.97 112.89 -123.86
CA ILE A 224 -78.44 111.54 -123.79
C ILE A 224 -79.28 110.74 -122.80
N VAL A 225 -79.78 109.57 -123.21
CA VAL A 225 -80.41 108.59 -122.32
C VAL A 225 -79.48 107.39 -122.23
N VAL A 226 -79.05 107.04 -121.01
CA VAL A 226 -78.29 105.83 -120.71
C VAL A 226 -79.21 104.85 -120.01
N ASP A 227 -79.28 103.62 -120.50
CA ASP A 227 -79.97 102.49 -119.88
C ASP A 227 -78.93 101.45 -119.45
N ILE A 228 -78.92 101.08 -118.17
CA ILE A 228 -78.25 99.87 -117.67
C ILE A 228 -79.34 98.94 -117.15
N ASN A 229 -79.50 97.77 -117.78
CA ASN A 229 -80.43 96.72 -117.32
C ASN A 229 -81.91 97.16 -117.15
N GLY A 230 -82.35 98.21 -117.84
CA GLY A 230 -83.69 98.78 -117.72
C GLY A 230 -83.85 99.89 -116.66
N GLU A 231 -82.81 100.20 -115.88
CA GLU A 231 -82.71 101.46 -115.13
C GLU A 231 -82.16 102.53 -116.08
N THR A 232 -82.76 103.73 -116.07
CA THR A 232 -82.39 104.81 -117.01
C THR A 232 -81.95 106.10 -116.30
N GLN A 233 -80.90 106.72 -116.84
CA GLN A 233 -80.43 108.06 -116.46
C GLN A 233 -80.43 108.97 -117.70
N GLU A 234 -81.02 110.15 -117.59
CA GLU A 234 -81.05 111.16 -118.66
C GLU A 234 -80.09 112.32 -118.32
N THR A 235 -79.26 112.70 -119.27
CA THR A 235 -78.33 113.84 -119.18
C THR A 235 -78.33 114.65 -120.48
N VAL A 236 -77.54 115.70 -120.56
CA VAL A 236 -77.30 116.49 -121.79
C VAL A 236 -75.81 116.71 -121.98
N VAL A 237 -75.36 116.69 -123.23
CA VAL A 237 -73.98 117.03 -123.57
C VAL A 237 -73.72 118.51 -123.23
N GLY A 238 -72.67 118.78 -122.46
CA GLY A 238 -72.27 120.12 -122.03
C GLY A 238 -71.77 121.01 -123.18
N GLU A 239 -71.59 122.31 -122.92
CA GLU A 239 -71.00 123.26 -123.89
C GLU A 239 -69.53 122.93 -124.25
N ASP A 240 -68.88 122.04 -123.51
CA ASP A 240 -67.55 121.51 -123.79
C ASP A 240 -67.54 120.24 -124.67
N GLY A 241 -68.72 119.67 -124.97
CA GLY A 241 -68.87 118.46 -125.77
C GLY A 241 -68.81 117.15 -124.97
N THR A 242 -68.81 117.18 -123.63
CA THR A 242 -68.80 115.98 -122.77
C THR A 242 -70.17 115.68 -122.15
N TRP A 243 -70.41 114.41 -121.80
CA TRP A 243 -71.59 113.97 -121.05
C TRP A 243 -71.23 112.86 -120.06
N GLN A 244 -71.99 112.77 -118.98
CA GLN A 244 -71.80 111.79 -117.90
C GLN A 244 -73.14 111.51 -117.21
N VAL A 245 -73.32 110.28 -116.76
CA VAL A 245 -74.32 109.86 -115.76
C VAL A 245 -73.64 109.06 -114.66
N VAL A 246 -74.26 108.97 -113.49
CA VAL A 246 -73.87 108.03 -112.43
C VAL A 246 -75.14 107.30 -111.97
N PHE A 247 -75.08 105.98 -111.91
CA PHE A 247 -76.11 105.14 -111.34
C PHE A 247 -75.82 104.90 -109.86
N ASP A 248 -76.85 104.98 -109.02
CA ASP A 248 -76.74 104.69 -107.60
C ASP A 248 -76.35 103.21 -107.38
N PRO A 249 -75.50 102.86 -106.39
CA PRO A 249 -75.10 101.46 -106.13
C PRO A 249 -76.26 100.50 -105.84
N THR A 250 -77.47 101.02 -105.58
CA THR A 250 -78.70 100.21 -105.47
C THR A 250 -79.44 99.95 -106.78
N GLN A 251 -79.10 100.67 -107.87
CA GLN A 251 -79.63 100.45 -109.23
C GLN A 251 -78.84 99.36 -109.98
N VAL A 252 -77.53 99.27 -109.75
CA VAL A 252 -76.65 98.21 -110.27
C VAL A 252 -76.09 97.45 -109.05
N PRO A 253 -76.60 96.26 -108.69
CA PRO A 253 -76.21 95.57 -107.45
C PRO A 253 -74.73 95.18 -107.31
N GLU A 254 -74.31 94.94 -106.07
CA GLU A 254 -73.04 94.24 -105.75
C GLU A 254 -73.03 92.80 -106.29
N GLY A 255 -71.85 92.27 -106.64
CA GLY A 255 -71.62 90.92 -107.15
C GLY A 255 -70.42 90.82 -108.09
N GLU A 256 -70.27 89.67 -108.76
CA GLU A 256 -69.31 89.44 -109.87
C GLU A 256 -70.13 89.17 -111.14
N TYR A 257 -70.26 90.13 -112.06
CA TYR A 257 -70.98 89.96 -113.34
C TYR A 257 -70.73 91.06 -114.40
N ASP A 258 -71.05 90.73 -115.66
CA ASP A 258 -71.17 91.65 -116.80
C ASP A 258 -72.64 92.04 -117.05
N VAL A 259 -72.90 93.30 -117.45
CA VAL A 259 -74.25 93.79 -117.81
C VAL A 259 -74.21 94.79 -118.98
N ASP A 260 -75.14 94.66 -119.94
CA ASP A 260 -75.21 95.55 -121.11
C ASP A 260 -75.65 96.98 -120.73
N VAL A 261 -75.03 97.99 -121.35
CA VAL A 261 -75.41 99.42 -121.27
C VAL A 261 -75.77 99.95 -122.66
N THR A 262 -76.84 100.74 -122.78
CA THR A 262 -77.34 101.33 -124.03
C THR A 262 -77.47 102.84 -123.93
N ILE A 263 -76.85 103.57 -124.85
CA ILE A 263 -76.77 105.04 -124.85
C ILE A 263 -77.50 105.56 -126.09
N THR A 264 -78.50 106.42 -125.93
CA THR A 264 -79.23 107.05 -127.04
C THR A 264 -79.16 108.57 -126.95
N ALA A 265 -78.48 109.18 -127.92
CA ALA A 265 -78.43 110.63 -128.13
C ALA A 265 -79.59 111.10 -129.01
N THR A 266 -80.28 112.17 -128.63
CA THR A 266 -81.40 112.77 -129.38
C THR A 266 -81.30 114.30 -129.40
N ASP A 267 -81.44 114.91 -130.58
CA ASP A 267 -81.41 116.37 -130.74
C ASP A 267 -82.69 117.06 -130.24
N ALA A 268 -82.73 118.39 -130.32
CA ALA A 268 -83.90 119.20 -129.93
C ALA A 268 -85.15 119.01 -130.83
N ALA A 269 -85.11 118.09 -131.81
CA ALA A 269 -86.12 117.90 -132.84
C ALA A 269 -86.66 116.47 -132.94
N GLY A 270 -85.95 115.47 -132.40
CA GLY A 270 -86.31 114.06 -132.40
C GLY A 270 -85.49 113.17 -133.34
N ASN A 271 -84.34 113.65 -133.83
CA ASN A 271 -83.36 112.87 -134.59
C ASN A 271 -82.36 112.24 -133.62
N ALA A 272 -82.05 110.94 -133.76
CA ALA A 272 -81.36 110.18 -132.73
C ALA A 272 -80.32 109.15 -133.23
N THR A 273 -79.34 108.87 -132.37
CA THR A 273 -78.22 107.93 -132.56
C THR A 273 -78.08 107.04 -131.31
N THR A 274 -77.83 105.74 -131.47
CA THR A 274 -77.72 104.77 -130.36
C THR A 274 -76.41 103.96 -130.40
N ILE A 275 -75.80 103.76 -129.23
CA ILE A 275 -74.59 102.95 -128.98
C ILE A 275 -74.88 101.92 -127.87
N THR A 276 -74.17 100.80 -127.85
CA THR A 276 -74.27 99.75 -126.82
C THR A 276 -72.89 99.25 -126.42
N ASP A 277 -72.67 99.01 -125.13
CA ASP A 277 -71.42 98.49 -124.54
C ASP A 277 -71.72 97.60 -123.32
N VAL A 278 -70.72 97.24 -122.51
CA VAL A 278 -70.86 96.45 -121.28
C VAL A 278 -70.27 97.19 -120.08
N VAL A 279 -70.92 97.09 -118.93
CA VAL A 279 -70.41 97.43 -117.59
C VAL A 279 -70.06 96.14 -116.86
N ARG A 280 -68.89 96.07 -116.22
CA ARG A 280 -68.51 94.97 -115.32
C ARG A 280 -68.48 95.43 -113.88
N VAL A 281 -69.04 94.61 -112.99
CA VAL A 281 -69.01 94.78 -111.54
C VAL A 281 -68.35 93.55 -110.94
N ASP A 282 -67.37 93.73 -110.05
CA ASP A 282 -66.74 92.65 -109.29
C ASP A 282 -66.37 93.11 -107.87
N THR A 283 -67.26 92.84 -106.92
CA THR A 283 -67.18 93.37 -105.54
C THR A 283 -66.93 92.29 -104.48
N VAL A 284 -66.53 91.06 -104.85
CA VAL A 284 -66.55 89.90 -103.94
C VAL A 284 -65.41 88.90 -104.15
N THR A 285 -64.65 88.59 -103.08
CA THR A 285 -63.69 87.47 -103.05
C THR A 285 -63.99 86.49 -101.91
N THR A 286 -63.30 85.35 -101.86
CA THR A 286 -63.49 84.31 -100.82
C THR A 286 -62.17 83.73 -100.29
N VAL A 287 -62.18 83.32 -99.02
CA VAL A 287 -61.05 82.60 -98.38
C VAL A 287 -61.53 81.70 -97.24
N GLY A 288 -60.84 80.58 -97.03
CA GLY A 288 -61.04 79.66 -95.91
C GLY A 288 -59.75 78.93 -95.54
N VAL A 289 -59.65 78.47 -94.30
CA VAL A 289 -58.56 77.60 -93.82
C VAL A 289 -59.09 76.17 -93.77
N VAL A 290 -58.31 75.19 -94.25
CA VAL A 290 -58.69 73.78 -94.32
C VAL A 290 -57.92 72.93 -93.33
N ALA A 291 -56.60 73.11 -93.24
CA ALA A 291 -55.76 72.41 -92.26
C ALA A 291 -54.55 73.24 -91.82
N ILE A 292 -54.12 73.00 -90.59
CA ILE A 292 -52.83 73.38 -90.03
C ILE A 292 -52.18 72.04 -89.70
N ASP A 293 -51.08 71.71 -90.36
CA ASP A 293 -50.37 70.43 -90.19
C ASP A 293 -48.89 70.72 -89.91
N GLY A 294 -48.21 69.78 -89.26
CA GLY A 294 -46.75 69.78 -89.27
C GLY A 294 -46.24 69.41 -90.67
N ALA A 295 -44.98 69.72 -90.97
CA ALA A 295 -44.33 69.17 -92.16
C ALA A 295 -44.19 67.62 -92.09
N ALA A 296 -44.35 67.05 -90.89
CA ALA A 296 -44.54 65.62 -90.64
C ALA A 296 -46.04 65.31 -90.47
N THR A 297 -46.56 64.33 -91.23
CA THR A 297 -47.99 64.01 -91.31
C THR A 297 -48.60 63.58 -89.96
N GLY A 298 -49.26 64.49 -89.26
CA GLY A 298 -49.79 64.26 -87.91
C GLY A 298 -51.21 64.80 -87.76
N SER A 299 -52.23 63.94 -87.91
CA SER A 299 -53.63 64.35 -87.74
C SER A 299 -54.03 64.50 -86.26
N GLY A 300 -53.55 65.56 -85.62
CA GLY A 300 -53.87 65.96 -84.24
C GLY A 300 -53.77 67.47 -84.07
N ASP A 301 -54.65 68.08 -83.28
CA ASP A 301 -54.83 69.54 -83.22
C ASP A 301 -53.74 70.32 -82.47
N VAL A 302 -52.57 69.71 -82.21
CA VAL A 302 -51.46 70.28 -81.40
C VAL A 302 -50.11 69.95 -82.04
N ILE A 303 -49.31 70.99 -82.30
CA ILE A 303 -47.96 70.87 -82.88
C ILE A 303 -46.95 70.57 -81.76
N ASN A 304 -46.28 69.42 -81.81
CA ASN A 304 -45.26 69.03 -80.83
C ASN A 304 -43.85 69.55 -81.17
N ALA A 305 -42.86 69.33 -80.28
CA ALA A 305 -41.48 69.80 -80.46
C ALA A 305 -40.75 69.23 -81.69
N VAL A 306 -41.20 68.10 -82.24
CA VAL A 306 -40.62 67.52 -83.47
C VAL A 306 -41.25 68.16 -84.70
N GLU A 307 -42.57 68.23 -84.74
CA GLU A 307 -43.33 68.90 -85.80
C GLU A 307 -42.99 70.39 -85.91
N HIS A 308 -42.82 71.08 -84.77
CA HIS A 308 -42.34 72.46 -84.70
C HIS A 308 -40.95 72.62 -85.34
N ALA A 309 -40.02 71.71 -85.05
CA ALA A 309 -38.64 71.77 -85.54
C ALA A 309 -38.52 71.48 -87.05
N ASP A 310 -39.38 70.60 -87.59
CA ASP A 310 -39.47 70.33 -89.02
C ASP A 310 -40.24 71.45 -89.79
N GLY A 311 -41.08 72.22 -89.11
CA GLY A 311 -41.83 73.37 -89.63
C GLY A 311 -43.33 73.12 -89.75
N VAL A 312 -44.11 74.20 -89.86
CA VAL A 312 -45.59 74.17 -89.84
C VAL A 312 -46.12 74.63 -91.20
N THR A 313 -46.98 73.83 -91.82
CA THR A 313 -47.60 74.14 -93.12
C THR A 313 -49.10 74.40 -92.92
N LEU A 314 -49.54 75.57 -93.37
CA LEU A 314 -50.94 75.97 -93.33
C LEU A 314 -51.54 75.91 -94.72
N THR A 315 -52.73 75.31 -94.83
CA THR A 315 -53.43 75.12 -96.10
C THR A 315 -54.88 75.57 -96.03
N GLY A 316 -55.42 75.97 -97.16
CA GLY A 316 -56.81 76.38 -97.26
C GLY A 316 -57.28 76.55 -98.69
N THR A 317 -58.42 77.21 -98.83
CA THR A 317 -59.04 77.51 -100.13
C THR A 317 -59.31 79.00 -100.28
N GLY A 318 -59.54 79.42 -101.52
CA GLY A 318 -59.95 80.78 -101.86
C GLY A 318 -60.33 80.88 -103.33
N GLU A 319 -60.41 82.11 -103.82
CA GLU A 319 -60.64 82.42 -105.22
C GLU A 319 -59.36 82.28 -106.06
N VAL A 320 -59.46 81.66 -107.24
CA VAL A 320 -58.30 81.28 -108.08
C VAL A 320 -57.48 82.50 -108.51
N GLY A 321 -56.18 82.51 -108.16
CA GLY A 321 -55.26 83.58 -108.51
C GLY A 321 -55.19 84.73 -107.48
N ALA A 322 -56.07 84.75 -106.48
CA ALA A 322 -56.03 85.74 -105.40
C ALA A 322 -54.74 85.59 -104.53
N ASN A 323 -54.23 86.71 -104.02
CA ASN A 323 -53.09 86.75 -103.11
C ASN A 323 -53.57 86.60 -101.66
N VAL A 324 -53.04 85.60 -100.96
CA VAL A 324 -53.41 85.25 -99.59
C VAL A 324 -52.29 85.61 -98.62
N VAL A 325 -52.60 86.37 -97.58
CA VAL A 325 -51.69 86.73 -96.48
C VAL A 325 -52.12 86.02 -95.20
N ILE A 326 -51.25 85.16 -94.69
CA ILE A 326 -51.43 84.39 -93.45
C ILE A 326 -50.64 85.11 -92.35
N THR A 327 -51.26 85.36 -91.19
CA THR A 327 -50.64 86.01 -90.03
C THR A 327 -50.88 85.21 -88.75
N ILE A 328 -49.82 84.91 -88.00
CA ILE A 328 -49.88 84.27 -86.68
C ILE A 328 -49.94 85.36 -85.60
N ALA A 329 -50.99 85.35 -84.77
CA ALA A 329 -51.26 86.46 -83.85
C ALA A 329 -50.34 86.55 -82.62
N GLU A 330 -49.61 85.48 -82.29
CA GLU A 330 -48.79 85.40 -81.07
C GLU A 330 -47.46 86.15 -81.20
N ASN A 331 -46.77 86.00 -82.34
CA ASN A 331 -45.50 86.67 -82.64
C ASN A 331 -45.57 87.66 -83.81
N GLY A 332 -46.69 87.70 -84.56
CA GLY A 332 -46.87 88.57 -85.72
C GLY A 332 -46.19 88.06 -87.00
N ALA A 333 -45.76 86.80 -87.06
CA ALA A 333 -45.17 86.22 -88.26
C ALA A 333 -46.17 86.17 -89.42
N THR A 334 -45.72 86.55 -90.62
CA THR A 334 -46.53 86.55 -91.84
C THR A 334 -45.93 85.67 -92.93
N ALA A 335 -46.81 85.02 -93.71
CA ALA A 335 -46.46 84.32 -94.94
C ALA A 335 -47.46 84.69 -96.05
N ASN A 336 -47.01 84.70 -97.30
CA ASN A 336 -47.84 84.98 -98.46
C ASN A 336 -47.94 83.75 -99.36
N ALA A 337 -49.15 83.46 -99.84
CA ALA A 337 -49.44 82.45 -100.84
C ALA A 337 -50.28 83.06 -101.99
N VAL A 338 -50.44 82.32 -103.07
CA VAL A 338 -51.40 82.62 -104.15
C VAL A 338 -52.29 81.40 -104.31
N VAL A 339 -53.59 81.61 -104.49
CA VAL A 339 -54.52 80.50 -104.72
C VAL A 339 -54.26 79.88 -106.10
N ASP A 340 -54.10 78.56 -106.13
CA ASP A 340 -53.83 77.79 -107.34
C ASP A 340 -55.09 77.61 -108.22
N ALA A 341 -54.89 77.00 -109.41
CA ALA A 341 -55.95 76.77 -110.39
C ALA A 341 -57.01 75.75 -109.94
N ASP A 342 -56.77 75.01 -108.86
CA ASP A 342 -57.71 74.06 -108.24
C ASP A 342 -58.42 74.68 -107.01
N GLY A 343 -58.17 75.96 -106.71
CA GLY A 343 -58.83 76.74 -105.65
C GLY A 343 -58.16 76.67 -104.27
N ASN A 344 -56.91 76.19 -104.18
CA ASN A 344 -56.21 75.91 -102.91
C ASN A 344 -55.02 76.85 -102.70
N TRP A 345 -54.63 77.07 -101.44
CA TRP A 345 -53.38 77.75 -101.09
C TRP A 345 -52.62 76.97 -100.01
N SER A 346 -51.29 77.15 -99.98
CA SER A 346 -50.39 76.55 -98.99
C SER A 346 -49.32 77.58 -98.61
N ALA A 347 -48.99 77.67 -97.32
CA ALA A 347 -47.98 78.57 -96.78
C ALA A 347 -47.18 77.89 -95.66
N ASP A 348 -45.86 77.86 -95.81
CA ASP A 348 -44.95 77.23 -94.86
C ASP A 348 -44.36 78.28 -93.89
N PHE A 349 -44.29 77.90 -92.62
CA PHE A 349 -43.66 78.66 -91.53
C PHE A 349 -42.52 77.83 -90.95
N THR A 350 -41.31 78.38 -90.91
CA THR A 350 -40.17 77.69 -90.27
C THR A 350 -40.29 77.70 -88.74
N ALA A 351 -39.51 76.85 -88.07
CA ALA A 351 -39.46 76.78 -86.60
C ALA A 351 -39.18 78.14 -85.92
N ASP A 352 -38.45 79.06 -86.58
CA ASP A 352 -38.17 80.41 -86.05
C ASP A 352 -39.39 81.37 -86.18
N GLN A 353 -40.40 81.01 -86.98
CA GLN A 353 -41.61 81.81 -87.24
C GLN A 353 -42.82 81.38 -86.38
N VAL A 354 -42.67 80.34 -85.56
CA VAL A 354 -43.65 79.88 -84.56
C VAL A 354 -42.91 79.80 -83.22
N SER A 355 -43.40 80.41 -82.14
CA SER A 355 -42.68 80.35 -80.86
C SER A 355 -42.73 78.95 -80.23
N THR A 356 -41.70 78.58 -79.48
CA THR A 356 -41.71 77.36 -78.64
C THR A 356 -42.43 77.62 -77.32
N GLY A 357 -43.28 76.69 -76.87
CA GLY A 357 -43.99 76.75 -75.58
C GLY A 357 -45.20 75.82 -75.54
N GLU A 358 -46.04 75.97 -74.51
CA GLU A 358 -47.38 75.37 -74.42
C GLU A 358 -48.42 76.51 -74.51
N TYR A 359 -49.09 76.67 -75.65
CA TYR A 359 -50.06 77.75 -75.89
C TYR A 359 -51.01 77.49 -77.06
N SER A 360 -52.07 78.30 -77.15
CA SER A 360 -52.96 78.38 -78.32
C SER A 360 -52.95 79.80 -78.88
N THR A 361 -52.91 79.93 -80.20
CA THR A 361 -52.91 81.22 -80.92
C THR A 361 -53.90 81.25 -82.07
N THR A 362 -54.41 82.44 -82.37
CA THR A 362 -55.21 82.66 -83.58
C THR A 362 -54.30 82.81 -84.79
N VAL A 363 -54.67 82.15 -85.87
CA VAL A 363 -54.16 82.45 -87.21
C VAL A 363 -55.25 83.23 -87.95
N THR A 364 -54.86 84.32 -88.60
CA THR A 364 -55.72 85.13 -89.47
C THR A 364 -55.24 84.99 -90.91
N VAL A 365 -56.17 84.76 -91.83
CA VAL A 365 -55.88 84.60 -93.26
C VAL A 365 -56.75 85.57 -94.06
N THR A 366 -56.11 86.48 -94.79
CA THR A 366 -56.79 87.48 -95.63
C THR A 366 -56.45 87.22 -97.09
N SER A 367 -57.47 87.08 -97.95
CA SER A 367 -57.30 87.03 -99.40
C SER A 367 -57.60 88.38 -100.02
N THR A 368 -56.90 88.70 -101.11
CA THR A 368 -57.14 89.85 -101.98
C THR A 368 -57.13 89.38 -103.43
N ASP A 369 -58.20 89.63 -104.18
CA ASP A 369 -58.31 89.23 -105.58
C ASP A 369 -57.48 90.13 -106.54
N ALA A 370 -57.76 90.05 -107.84
CA ALA A 370 -57.05 90.81 -108.86
C ALA A 370 -57.49 92.28 -108.98
N TYR A 371 -58.64 92.66 -108.41
CA TYR A 371 -59.24 93.99 -108.51
C TYR A 371 -59.10 94.78 -107.21
N GLY A 372 -59.13 94.12 -106.05
CA GLY A 372 -58.83 94.69 -104.73
C GLY A 372 -59.75 94.23 -103.60
N ASN A 373 -60.80 93.44 -103.88
CA ASN A 373 -61.75 93.04 -102.86
C ASN A 373 -61.08 92.08 -101.86
N GLN A 374 -61.58 92.05 -100.61
CA GLN A 374 -60.93 91.33 -99.52
C GLN A 374 -61.89 90.46 -98.70
N ALA A 375 -61.46 89.22 -98.45
CA ALA A 375 -62.11 88.28 -97.54
C ALA A 375 -61.13 87.88 -96.43
N THR A 376 -61.63 87.51 -95.24
CA THR A 376 -60.79 87.06 -94.13
C THR A 376 -61.40 85.89 -93.36
N ALA A 377 -60.58 84.88 -93.08
CA ALA A 377 -60.89 83.72 -92.25
C ALA A 377 -59.95 83.65 -91.04
N THR A 378 -60.32 82.88 -90.01
CA THR A 378 -59.48 82.64 -88.83
C THR A 378 -59.52 81.17 -88.40
N ALA A 379 -58.43 80.71 -87.79
CA ALA A 379 -58.28 79.37 -87.22
C ALA A 379 -57.59 79.46 -85.83
N GLN A 380 -57.55 78.35 -85.10
CA GLN A 380 -56.69 78.20 -83.91
C GLN A 380 -55.55 77.24 -84.24
N MET A 381 -54.36 77.59 -83.78
CA MET A 381 -53.16 76.74 -83.80
C MET A 381 -52.73 76.52 -82.35
N VAL A 382 -52.65 75.25 -81.93
CA VAL A 382 -52.13 74.89 -80.61
C VAL A 382 -50.70 74.37 -80.78
N VAL A 383 -49.82 74.79 -79.89
CA VAL A 383 -48.40 74.45 -79.88
C VAL A 383 -48.08 73.94 -78.47
N ASP A 384 -47.49 72.76 -78.37
CA ASP A 384 -46.96 72.21 -77.12
C ASP A 384 -45.61 71.56 -77.40
N THR A 385 -44.53 72.32 -77.17
CA THR A 385 -43.15 71.87 -77.41
C THR A 385 -42.38 71.61 -76.12
N PHE A 386 -43.04 71.34 -74.98
CA PHE A 386 -42.38 71.28 -73.68
C PHE A 386 -42.93 70.20 -72.74
N THR A 387 -42.02 69.34 -72.26
CA THR A 387 -42.27 68.47 -71.11
C THR A 387 -41.07 68.42 -70.18
N GLU A 388 -41.27 67.97 -68.94
CA GLU A 388 -40.23 67.85 -67.91
C GLU A 388 -40.30 66.53 -67.14
N VAL A 389 -39.16 66.10 -66.61
CA VAL A 389 -39.04 65.00 -65.64
C VAL A 389 -37.85 65.23 -64.72
N ALA A 390 -38.02 64.91 -63.44
CA ALA A 390 -36.97 64.89 -62.43
C ALA A 390 -37.13 63.67 -61.52
N ILE A 391 -36.01 63.18 -60.99
CA ILE A 391 -35.97 62.12 -59.97
C ILE A 391 -35.77 62.81 -58.61
N THR A 392 -36.59 62.47 -57.61
CA THR A 392 -36.65 63.20 -56.32
C THR A 392 -36.78 62.26 -55.13
N GLY A 393 -36.48 62.76 -53.92
CA GLY A 393 -36.37 61.94 -52.71
C GLY A 393 -35.04 61.18 -52.63
N ASN A 394 -34.86 60.41 -51.54
CA ASN A 394 -33.75 59.46 -51.48
C ASN A 394 -34.15 58.18 -52.22
N ASN A 395 -33.48 57.89 -53.32
CA ASN A 395 -33.68 56.68 -54.13
C ASN A 395 -32.52 55.68 -53.92
N SER A 396 -32.01 55.64 -52.69
CA SER A 396 -31.15 54.61 -52.10
C SER A 396 -31.83 54.07 -50.83
N GLY A 397 -31.24 53.10 -50.14
CA GLY A 397 -31.75 52.62 -48.85
C GLY A 397 -31.70 53.68 -47.74
N ALA A 398 -32.16 53.31 -46.55
CA ALA A 398 -32.49 54.28 -45.49
C ALA A 398 -31.28 55.08 -44.96
N ASP A 399 -30.07 54.56 -45.15
CA ASP A 399 -28.78 55.12 -44.71
C ASP A 399 -27.96 55.76 -45.86
N GLY A 400 -28.33 55.53 -47.12
CA GLY A 400 -27.61 56.00 -48.32
C GLY A 400 -27.13 54.91 -49.27
N ILE A 401 -27.30 53.63 -48.92
CA ILE A 401 -26.92 52.47 -49.74
C ILE A 401 -28.06 51.43 -49.73
N TYR A 402 -28.16 50.54 -50.72
CA TYR A 402 -29.04 49.37 -50.59
C TYR A 402 -28.25 48.18 -50.06
N ASN A 403 -28.53 47.77 -48.82
CA ASN A 403 -27.88 46.61 -48.23
C ASN A 403 -28.59 45.27 -48.53
N GLY A 404 -27.97 44.16 -48.13
CA GLY A 404 -28.46 42.81 -48.38
C GLY A 404 -29.84 42.47 -47.78
N ALA A 405 -30.26 43.19 -46.73
CA ALA A 405 -31.62 43.08 -46.20
C ALA A 405 -32.62 43.93 -46.99
N GLU A 406 -32.21 45.08 -47.50
CA GLU A 406 -33.07 46.00 -48.24
C GLU A 406 -33.34 45.56 -49.68
N VAL A 407 -32.36 44.99 -50.41
CA VAL A 407 -32.59 44.51 -51.79
C VAL A 407 -33.64 43.39 -51.89
N GLY A 408 -33.90 42.68 -50.78
CA GLY A 408 -34.98 41.70 -50.68
C GLY A 408 -36.38 42.30 -50.59
N ASN A 409 -36.50 43.61 -50.32
CA ASN A 409 -37.76 44.33 -50.17
C ASN A 409 -38.14 45.09 -51.45
N ALA A 410 -39.40 45.50 -51.56
CA ALA A 410 -39.86 46.34 -52.66
C ALA A 410 -39.13 47.70 -52.64
N THR A 411 -38.61 48.09 -53.81
CA THR A 411 -37.80 49.29 -54.02
C THR A 411 -38.65 50.34 -54.73
N VAL A 412 -38.88 51.51 -54.11
CA VAL A 412 -39.76 52.55 -54.68
C VAL A 412 -38.93 53.73 -55.16
N MET A 413 -38.97 53.99 -56.47
CA MET A 413 -38.34 55.13 -57.12
C MET A 413 -39.33 56.27 -57.26
N ASN A 414 -38.95 57.50 -56.93
CA ASN A 414 -39.85 58.66 -56.89
C ASN A 414 -39.32 59.85 -57.70
N GLY A 415 -40.23 60.73 -58.12
CA GLY A 415 -39.87 61.94 -58.87
C GLY A 415 -41.05 62.81 -59.22
N THR A 416 -40.80 63.77 -60.12
CA THR A 416 -41.82 64.65 -60.70
C THR A 416 -41.75 64.66 -62.23
N ALA A 417 -42.86 65.01 -62.87
CA ALA A 417 -42.98 65.25 -64.31
C ALA A 417 -44.21 66.14 -64.59
N GLN A 418 -44.34 66.65 -65.81
CA GLN A 418 -45.53 67.42 -66.25
C GLN A 418 -46.82 66.59 -65.98
N PRO A 419 -47.84 67.15 -65.29
CA PRO A 419 -49.02 66.40 -64.85
C PRO A 419 -49.72 65.60 -65.96
N GLY A 420 -50.05 64.33 -65.69
CA GLY A 420 -50.68 63.43 -66.66
C GLY A 420 -49.73 62.73 -67.64
N SER A 421 -48.44 63.10 -67.67
CA SER A 421 -47.44 62.44 -68.53
C SER A 421 -47.22 60.97 -68.17
N SER A 422 -46.97 60.14 -69.17
CA SER A 422 -46.49 58.76 -69.02
C SER A 422 -45.00 58.77 -68.69
N VAL A 423 -44.60 58.23 -67.53
CA VAL A 423 -43.20 58.16 -67.09
C VAL A 423 -42.72 56.71 -67.10
N VAL A 424 -41.73 56.41 -67.93
CA VAL A 424 -41.02 55.12 -67.97
C VAL A 424 -39.79 55.22 -67.07
N VAL A 425 -39.82 54.51 -65.95
CA VAL A 425 -38.74 54.44 -64.97
C VAL A 425 -37.99 53.12 -65.16
N THR A 426 -36.69 53.19 -65.41
CA THR A 426 -35.82 52.04 -65.69
C THR A 426 -34.68 51.99 -64.67
N LEU A 427 -34.47 50.83 -64.06
CA LEU A 427 -33.28 50.52 -63.26
C LEU A 427 -32.25 49.81 -64.13
N THR A 428 -31.00 50.26 -64.05
CA THR A 428 -29.85 49.66 -64.71
C THR A 428 -28.72 49.40 -63.73
N GLY A 429 -28.04 48.26 -63.86
CA GLY A 429 -26.86 47.90 -63.10
C GLY A 429 -25.58 48.25 -63.87
N GLU A 430 -24.46 47.64 -63.45
CA GLU A 430 -23.19 47.82 -64.14
C GLU A 430 -23.27 47.45 -65.63
N ASN A 431 -22.38 48.08 -66.42
CA ASN A 431 -22.28 47.86 -67.87
C ASN A 431 -23.58 48.14 -68.67
N GLY A 432 -24.56 48.82 -68.05
CA GLY A 432 -25.83 49.18 -68.69
C GLY A 432 -26.86 48.04 -68.74
N GLN A 433 -26.71 46.99 -67.92
CA GLN A 433 -27.71 45.93 -67.83
C GLN A 433 -29.03 46.48 -67.28
N THR A 434 -30.14 46.38 -68.03
CA THR A 434 -31.49 46.61 -67.49
C THR A 434 -31.81 45.58 -66.40
N LEU A 435 -32.12 46.07 -65.20
CA LEU A 435 -32.54 45.26 -64.05
C LEU A 435 -34.07 45.16 -63.97
N GLY A 436 -34.76 46.26 -64.27
CA GLY A 436 -36.22 46.33 -64.35
C GLY A 436 -36.68 47.63 -65.00
N ALA A 437 -37.93 47.66 -65.46
CA ALA A 437 -38.58 48.87 -65.95
C ALA A 437 -40.06 48.88 -65.54
N GLN A 438 -40.60 50.07 -65.27
CA GLN A 438 -42.00 50.31 -64.93
C GLN A 438 -42.51 51.52 -65.72
N THR A 439 -43.78 51.48 -66.12
CA THR A 439 -44.47 52.64 -66.70
C THR A 439 -45.56 53.10 -65.74
N VAL A 440 -45.49 54.37 -65.34
CA VAL A 440 -46.44 55.01 -64.43
C VAL A 440 -46.95 56.31 -65.06
N THR A 441 -47.97 56.94 -64.46
CA THR A 441 -48.49 58.23 -64.93
C THR A 441 -48.29 59.27 -63.85
N ALA A 442 -47.78 60.45 -64.21
CA ALA A 442 -47.65 61.57 -63.30
C ALA A 442 -49.04 62.02 -62.81
N THR A 443 -49.19 62.23 -61.50
CA THR A 443 -50.44 62.68 -60.89
C THR A 443 -50.84 64.08 -61.36
N SER A 444 -52.04 64.54 -60.97
CA SER A 444 -52.43 65.94 -61.13
C SER A 444 -51.62 66.94 -60.28
N SER A 445 -50.75 66.46 -59.38
CA SER A 445 -49.72 67.25 -58.69
C SER A 445 -48.35 67.22 -59.39
N GLY A 446 -48.20 66.47 -60.49
CA GLY A 446 -46.95 66.27 -61.20
C GLY A 446 -45.98 65.29 -60.52
N GLU A 447 -46.46 64.48 -59.58
CA GLU A 447 -45.64 63.50 -58.84
C GLU A 447 -45.74 62.12 -59.51
N TRP A 448 -44.65 61.34 -59.50
CA TRP A 448 -44.67 59.93 -59.91
C TRP A 448 -43.91 59.06 -58.90
N SER A 449 -44.34 57.80 -58.80
CA SER A 449 -43.77 56.79 -57.92
C SER A 449 -43.85 55.43 -58.62
N ALA A 450 -42.73 54.73 -58.72
CA ALA A 450 -42.58 53.47 -59.44
C ALA A 450 -42.00 52.39 -58.51
N GLU A 451 -42.80 51.37 -58.21
CA GLU A 451 -42.43 50.25 -57.34
C GLU A 451 -41.81 49.10 -58.14
N PHE A 452 -40.64 48.65 -57.69
CA PHE A 452 -39.91 47.49 -58.20
C PHE A 452 -39.94 46.38 -57.14
N ALA A 453 -40.19 45.13 -57.54
CA ALA A 453 -40.31 44.02 -56.61
C ALA A 453 -38.98 43.69 -55.92
N GLY A 454 -39.04 43.11 -54.72
CA GLY A 454 -37.86 42.58 -54.03
C GLY A 454 -37.05 41.62 -54.91
N GLY A 455 -35.73 41.77 -54.89
CA GLY A 455 -34.81 41.07 -55.79
C GLY A 455 -34.67 41.67 -57.19
N THR A 456 -35.28 42.83 -57.49
CA THR A 456 -35.00 43.56 -58.76
C THR A 456 -33.57 44.09 -58.81
N LEU A 457 -32.99 44.47 -57.67
CA LEU A 457 -31.56 44.72 -57.52
C LEU A 457 -30.85 43.39 -57.21
N PRO A 458 -29.93 42.90 -58.07
CA PRO A 458 -29.09 41.75 -57.74
C PRO A 458 -28.19 42.01 -56.51
N GLY A 459 -27.78 40.95 -55.83
CA GLY A 459 -26.74 41.05 -54.80
C GLY A 459 -25.34 41.28 -55.38
N GLY A 460 -24.52 42.04 -54.67
CA GLY A 460 -23.15 42.43 -55.03
C GLY A 460 -22.75 43.77 -54.41
N GLU A 461 -21.54 44.25 -54.70
CA GLU A 461 -21.05 45.61 -54.42
C GLU A 461 -20.91 46.35 -55.76
N TYR A 462 -21.79 47.33 -56.03
CA TYR A 462 -21.81 48.08 -57.31
C TYR A 462 -22.60 49.39 -57.21
N ASN A 463 -22.61 50.19 -58.30
CA ASN A 463 -23.51 51.34 -58.43
C ASN A 463 -24.61 51.04 -59.46
N ALA A 464 -25.87 51.20 -59.05
CA ALA A 464 -27.02 51.16 -59.92
C ALA A 464 -27.39 52.57 -60.41
N THR A 465 -28.08 52.66 -61.54
CA THR A 465 -28.59 53.90 -62.13
C THR A 465 -30.09 53.79 -62.38
N VAL A 466 -30.86 54.72 -61.82
CA VAL A 466 -32.27 54.95 -62.18
C VAL A 466 -32.35 56.00 -63.27
N THR A 467 -33.15 55.73 -64.30
CA THR A 467 -33.45 56.65 -65.41
C THR A 467 -34.96 56.76 -65.57
N ALA A 468 -35.49 57.98 -65.57
CA ALA A 468 -36.91 58.28 -65.78
C ALA A 468 -37.07 59.07 -67.09
N VAL A 469 -37.95 58.60 -67.97
CA VAL A 469 -38.30 59.23 -69.25
C VAL A 469 -39.77 59.59 -69.21
N ALA A 470 -40.12 60.88 -69.30
CA ALA A 470 -41.52 61.31 -69.44
C ALA A 470 -41.91 61.44 -70.91
N THR A 471 -43.19 61.24 -71.18
CA THR A 471 -43.87 61.52 -72.45
C THR A 471 -45.23 62.13 -72.15
N ASP A 472 -45.49 63.31 -72.69
CA ASP A 472 -46.74 64.05 -72.47
C ASP A 472 -47.88 63.63 -73.41
N ALA A 473 -48.89 64.49 -73.57
CA ALA A 473 -50.03 64.25 -74.46
C ALA A 473 -49.78 64.64 -75.93
N ALA A 474 -48.83 65.54 -76.20
CA ALA A 474 -48.44 65.97 -77.54
C ALA A 474 -47.37 65.05 -78.16
N GLY A 475 -46.66 64.29 -77.32
CA GLY A 475 -45.59 63.36 -77.69
C GLY A 475 -44.18 63.88 -77.42
N ASN A 476 -44.02 65.02 -76.73
CA ASN A 476 -42.69 65.49 -76.32
C ASN A 476 -42.09 64.53 -75.30
N THR A 477 -40.75 64.51 -75.17
CA THR A 477 -40.07 63.66 -74.20
C THR A 477 -38.99 64.40 -73.43
N ALA A 478 -38.86 64.08 -72.14
CA ALA A 478 -37.79 64.53 -71.26
C ALA A 478 -37.15 63.33 -70.56
N THR A 479 -35.90 63.46 -70.11
CA THR A 479 -35.18 62.37 -69.42
C THR A 479 -34.36 62.89 -68.25
N SER A 480 -34.40 62.17 -67.13
CA SER A 480 -33.59 62.40 -65.93
C SER A 480 -32.94 61.08 -65.50
N SER A 481 -31.76 61.13 -64.87
CA SER A 481 -31.09 59.94 -64.33
C SER A 481 -30.30 60.26 -63.06
N SER A 482 -30.13 59.26 -62.20
CA SER A 482 -29.38 59.35 -60.94
C SER A 482 -28.76 58.00 -60.56
N THR A 483 -27.66 58.01 -59.82
CA THR A 483 -26.91 56.81 -59.39
C THR A 483 -27.00 56.60 -57.89
N PHE A 484 -27.10 55.35 -57.45
CA PHE A 484 -27.08 54.96 -56.04
C PHE A 484 -26.25 53.67 -55.83
N PRO A 485 -25.56 53.52 -54.69
CA PRO A 485 -24.80 52.31 -54.41
C PRO A 485 -25.69 51.17 -53.94
N VAL A 486 -25.24 49.95 -54.21
CA VAL A 486 -25.77 48.68 -53.70
C VAL A 486 -24.58 47.91 -53.15
N ASP A 487 -24.66 47.46 -51.90
CA ASP A 487 -23.64 46.62 -51.27
C ASP A 487 -24.32 45.57 -50.41
N THR A 488 -24.29 44.33 -50.87
CA THR A 488 -24.90 43.18 -50.18
C THR A 488 -23.88 42.16 -49.71
N VAL A 489 -22.59 42.52 -49.62
CA VAL A 489 -21.49 41.54 -49.52
C VAL A 489 -20.43 41.91 -48.49
N THR A 490 -20.35 41.13 -47.41
CA THR A 490 -19.21 41.13 -46.50
C THR A 490 -18.54 39.75 -46.47
N ASN A 491 -17.52 39.58 -45.62
CA ASN A 491 -16.88 38.28 -45.41
C ASN A 491 -16.27 38.16 -44.01
N VAL A 492 -16.17 36.93 -43.52
CA VAL A 492 -15.43 36.57 -42.31
C VAL A 492 -14.84 35.16 -42.43
N ALA A 493 -13.62 34.96 -41.95
CA ALA A 493 -12.98 33.66 -41.81
C ALA A 493 -12.12 33.63 -40.53
N ILE A 494 -12.08 32.49 -39.84
CA ILE A 494 -11.12 32.22 -38.75
C ILE A 494 -9.90 31.53 -39.38
N THR A 495 -8.68 32.01 -39.09
CA THR A 495 -7.44 31.50 -39.73
C THR A 495 -6.35 31.08 -38.75
N GLY A 496 -6.48 31.39 -37.46
CA GLY A 496 -5.56 30.94 -36.42
C GLY A 496 -6.24 30.82 -35.06
N ASN A 497 -5.99 29.70 -34.38
CA ASN A 497 -6.41 29.40 -33.02
C ASN A 497 -5.19 29.18 -32.11
N ASN A 498 -5.40 29.20 -30.80
CA ASN A 498 -4.35 29.08 -29.78
C ASN A 498 -4.11 27.61 -29.33
N ALA A 499 -4.41 26.64 -30.19
CA ALA A 499 -4.44 25.21 -29.87
C ALA A 499 -3.16 24.49 -30.30
N GLY A 500 -2.04 24.90 -29.71
CA GLY A 500 -0.71 24.30 -29.90
C GLY A 500 -0.24 24.12 -31.36
N ALA A 501 0.47 23.02 -31.58
CA ALA A 501 0.92 22.53 -32.90
C ALA A 501 0.51 21.07 -33.17
N ASP A 502 0.01 20.41 -32.13
CA ASP A 502 -0.80 19.19 -32.07
C ASP A 502 -2.24 19.46 -32.51
N GLY A 503 -2.76 20.67 -32.27
CA GLY A 503 -4.11 21.10 -32.63
C GLY A 503 -5.13 21.04 -31.50
N VAL A 504 -4.67 20.85 -30.25
CA VAL A 504 -5.49 20.69 -29.05
C VAL A 504 -5.08 21.73 -28.01
N TYR A 505 -6.05 22.47 -27.47
CA TYR A 505 -5.77 23.53 -26.49
C TYR A 505 -5.49 22.91 -25.12
N ASN A 506 -4.21 22.95 -24.72
CA ASN A 506 -3.72 22.25 -23.53
C ASN A 506 -3.57 23.16 -22.29
N ASN A 507 -3.24 22.58 -21.13
CA ASN A 507 -3.10 23.30 -19.87
C ASN A 507 -1.93 24.31 -19.87
N ALA A 508 -0.88 24.07 -20.68
CA ALA A 508 0.21 25.03 -20.84
C ALA A 508 -0.23 26.26 -21.65
N GLU A 509 -1.11 26.08 -22.64
CA GLU A 509 -1.77 27.16 -23.38
C GLU A 509 -2.85 27.86 -22.54
N ALA A 510 -3.60 27.13 -21.72
CA ALA A 510 -4.57 27.69 -20.77
C ALA A 510 -3.94 28.71 -19.81
N ALA A 511 -2.69 28.47 -19.39
CA ALA A 511 -1.91 29.39 -18.57
C ALA A 511 -1.43 30.67 -19.31
N THR A 512 -1.74 30.82 -20.61
CA THR A 512 -1.37 31.97 -21.45
C THR A 512 -2.59 32.72 -21.97
N VAL A 513 -2.40 33.95 -22.47
CA VAL A 513 -3.47 34.71 -23.13
C VAL A 513 -3.78 34.03 -24.47
N ALA A 514 -5.01 33.57 -24.65
CA ALA A 514 -5.42 32.87 -25.86
C ALA A 514 -5.72 33.87 -26.99
N GLU A 515 -4.95 33.81 -28.07
CA GLU A 515 -5.15 34.66 -29.26
C GLU A 515 -5.94 33.93 -30.35
N LEU A 516 -6.98 34.60 -30.88
CA LEU A 516 -7.77 34.13 -32.01
C LEU A 516 -7.68 35.15 -33.13
N SER A 517 -7.44 34.68 -34.36
CA SER A 517 -7.20 35.54 -35.51
C SER A 517 -7.87 35.04 -36.79
N GLY A 518 -8.10 35.97 -37.71
CA GLY A 518 -8.82 35.71 -38.94
C GLY A 518 -8.79 36.86 -39.93
N THR A 519 -9.63 36.74 -40.95
CA THR A 519 -9.86 37.79 -41.95
C THR A 519 -11.31 38.22 -41.99
N ALA A 520 -11.55 39.46 -42.41
CA ALA A 520 -12.85 40.01 -42.75
C ALA A 520 -12.69 41.18 -43.73
N GLN A 521 -13.79 41.70 -44.26
CA GLN A 521 -13.77 42.95 -45.04
C GLN A 521 -13.17 44.10 -44.19
N ALA A 522 -12.34 44.93 -44.82
CA ALA A 522 -11.57 45.97 -44.11
C ALA A 522 -12.50 47.04 -43.51
N GLY A 523 -12.37 47.29 -42.20
CA GLY A 523 -13.25 48.21 -41.47
C GLY A 523 -14.52 47.58 -40.88
N SER A 524 -14.85 46.33 -41.21
CA SER A 524 -15.98 45.62 -40.60
C SER A 524 -15.75 45.37 -39.10
N THR A 525 -16.82 45.43 -38.32
CA THR A 525 -16.80 45.06 -36.89
C THR A 525 -16.97 43.55 -36.76
N VAL A 526 -15.99 42.88 -36.17
CA VAL A 526 -15.98 41.43 -35.95
C VAL A 526 -16.26 41.14 -34.48
N VAL A 527 -17.33 40.40 -34.21
CA VAL A 527 -17.65 39.83 -32.90
C VAL A 527 -17.25 38.36 -32.90
N VAL A 528 -16.38 37.99 -31.97
CA VAL A 528 -15.89 36.61 -31.80
C VAL A 528 -16.40 36.08 -30.46
N THR A 529 -17.10 34.95 -30.51
CA THR A 529 -17.76 34.33 -29.35
C THR A 529 -17.27 32.90 -29.17
N LEU A 530 -16.87 32.56 -27.95
CA LEU A 530 -16.54 31.20 -27.53
C LEU A 530 -17.77 30.57 -26.88
N ALA A 531 -18.22 29.44 -27.41
CA ALA A 531 -19.30 28.64 -26.86
C ALA A 531 -18.80 27.26 -26.45
N GLY A 532 -19.10 26.84 -25.22
CA GLY A 532 -18.78 25.50 -24.72
C GLY A 532 -19.76 24.43 -25.21
N PRO A 533 -19.58 23.17 -24.78
CA PRO A 533 -20.30 22.01 -25.31
C PRO A 533 -21.81 21.99 -24.98
N THR A 534 -22.29 22.86 -24.07
CA THR A 534 -23.73 23.03 -23.81
C THR A 534 -24.31 24.30 -24.43
N GLY A 535 -23.55 24.99 -25.29
CA GLY A 535 -23.94 26.26 -25.91
C GLY A 535 -23.80 27.48 -24.99
N GLN A 536 -23.21 27.31 -23.80
CA GLN A 536 -22.93 28.40 -22.88
C GLN A 536 -21.81 29.29 -23.43
N THR A 537 -21.97 30.61 -23.37
CA THR A 537 -20.91 31.55 -23.77
C THR A 537 -19.80 31.54 -22.72
N LEU A 538 -18.59 31.18 -23.12
CA LEU A 538 -17.37 31.20 -22.30
C LEU A 538 -16.65 32.56 -22.38
N GLY A 539 -16.87 33.31 -23.45
CA GLY A 539 -16.37 34.67 -23.61
C GLY A 539 -16.76 35.26 -24.96
N ALA A 540 -16.80 36.59 -25.05
CA ALA A 540 -17.02 37.32 -26.30
C ALA A 540 -16.06 38.51 -26.40
N GLN A 541 -15.58 38.81 -27.61
CA GLN A 541 -14.70 39.93 -27.91
C GLN A 541 -15.14 40.63 -29.20
N THR A 542 -14.94 41.94 -29.27
CA THR A 542 -15.30 42.74 -30.45
C THR A 542 -14.10 43.55 -30.93
N VAL A 543 -13.78 43.47 -32.22
CA VAL A 543 -12.65 44.17 -32.85
C VAL A 543 -13.01 44.67 -34.24
N THR A 544 -12.45 45.80 -34.67
CA THR A 544 -12.58 46.25 -36.07
C THR A 544 -11.49 45.62 -36.93
N ALA A 545 -11.87 45.01 -38.05
CA ALA A 545 -10.93 44.47 -39.02
C ALA A 545 -10.04 45.59 -39.60
N THR A 546 -8.73 45.32 -39.68
CA THR A 546 -7.74 46.30 -40.11
C THR A 546 -7.91 46.70 -41.58
N SER A 547 -7.23 47.76 -42.02
CA SER A 547 -7.15 48.13 -43.43
C SER A 547 -6.48 47.07 -44.33
N GLY A 548 -5.90 46.02 -43.75
CA GLY A 548 -5.40 44.83 -44.46
C GLY A 548 -6.39 43.65 -44.50
N GLY A 549 -7.61 43.82 -43.97
CA GLY A 549 -8.62 42.76 -43.90
C GLY A 549 -8.35 41.68 -42.85
N THR A 550 -7.50 41.95 -41.86
CA THR A 550 -7.19 41.01 -40.75
C THR A 550 -7.85 41.45 -39.46
N TRP A 551 -8.15 40.49 -38.58
CA TRP A 551 -8.59 40.74 -37.21
C TRP A 551 -7.89 39.80 -36.22
N THR A 552 -7.76 40.27 -34.98
CA THR A 552 -7.17 39.53 -33.86
C THR A 552 -7.93 39.91 -32.59
N VAL A 553 -8.30 38.93 -31.77
CA VAL A 553 -8.85 39.11 -30.42
C VAL A 553 -8.03 38.30 -29.42
N GLN A 554 -8.00 38.76 -28.17
CA GLN A 554 -7.31 38.09 -27.07
C GLN A 554 -8.28 37.81 -25.93
N TYR A 555 -8.21 36.60 -25.38
CA TYR A 555 -8.96 36.17 -24.21
C TYR A 555 -7.99 35.93 -23.04
N PRO A 556 -8.32 36.33 -21.79
CA PRO A 556 -7.48 36.07 -20.62
C PRO A 556 -7.08 34.61 -20.45
N SER A 557 -5.93 34.38 -19.81
CA SER A 557 -5.52 33.03 -19.38
C SER A 557 -6.60 32.39 -18.53
N ASN A 558 -6.89 31.11 -18.79
CA ASN A 558 -7.97 30.31 -18.20
C ASN A 558 -9.41 30.80 -18.51
N THR A 559 -9.63 31.51 -19.64
CA THR A 559 -11.00 31.79 -20.12
C THR A 559 -11.77 30.50 -20.45
N LEU A 560 -11.06 29.46 -20.90
CA LEU A 560 -11.63 28.13 -21.09
C LEU A 560 -11.47 27.33 -19.79
N PRO A 561 -12.56 26.83 -19.18
CA PRO A 561 -12.50 25.99 -17.99
C PRO A 561 -11.64 24.72 -18.15
N SER A 562 -11.12 24.19 -17.04
CA SER A 562 -10.40 22.91 -17.06
C SER A 562 -11.32 21.73 -17.40
N GLY A 563 -10.89 20.87 -18.32
CA GLY A 563 -11.59 19.68 -18.79
C GLY A 563 -11.11 19.19 -20.16
N GLU A 564 -11.76 18.13 -20.64
CA GLU A 564 -11.66 17.57 -22.01
C GLU A 564 -13.00 17.81 -22.72
N TYR A 565 -13.06 18.66 -23.75
CA TYR A 565 -14.29 18.99 -24.50
C TYR A 565 -14.05 19.86 -25.74
N ASP A 566 -15.01 19.89 -26.68
CA ASP A 566 -15.00 20.82 -27.82
C ASP A 566 -15.53 22.22 -27.46
N VAL A 567 -14.81 23.27 -27.89
CA VAL A 567 -15.27 24.68 -27.91
C VAL A 567 -15.62 25.07 -29.34
N THR A 568 -16.81 25.63 -29.54
CA THR A 568 -17.18 26.28 -30.80
C THR A 568 -16.78 27.75 -30.75
N VAL A 569 -15.90 28.18 -31.67
CA VAL A 569 -15.62 29.59 -31.94
C VAL A 569 -16.54 30.05 -33.06
N THR A 570 -17.33 31.09 -32.82
CA THR A 570 -18.16 31.75 -33.84
C THR A 570 -17.65 33.16 -34.06
N ALA A 571 -17.35 33.53 -35.31
CA ALA A 571 -16.99 34.89 -35.68
C ALA A 571 -18.04 35.46 -36.64
N VAL A 572 -18.62 36.61 -36.27
CA VAL A 572 -19.59 37.37 -37.06
C VAL A 572 -18.94 38.68 -37.46
N ALA A 573 -18.86 39.00 -38.75
CA ALA A 573 -18.42 40.31 -39.21
C ALA A 573 -19.61 41.09 -39.77
N THR A 574 -19.77 42.33 -39.32
CA THR A 574 -20.74 43.30 -39.84
C THR A 574 -20.01 44.48 -40.47
N ASP A 575 -20.33 44.83 -41.71
CA ASP A 575 -19.70 45.93 -42.44
C ASP A 575 -20.31 47.30 -42.14
N ALA A 576 -19.89 48.33 -42.88
CA ALA A 576 -20.41 49.70 -42.75
C ALA A 576 -21.81 49.89 -43.39
N SER A 577 -22.22 48.97 -44.26
CA SER A 577 -23.50 48.93 -44.96
C SER A 577 -24.56 48.12 -44.18
N GLY A 578 -24.16 47.45 -43.09
CA GLY A 578 -25.00 46.62 -42.24
C GLY A 578 -25.09 45.15 -42.68
N ASN A 579 -24.41 44.73 -43.76
CA ASN A 579 -24.37 43.31 -44.11
C ASN A 579 -23.60 42.55 -43.04
N SER A 580 -24.01 41.32 -42.76
CA SER A 580 -23.34 40.46 -41.77
C SER A 580 -23.11 39.07 -42.30
N GLU A 581 -21.88 38.57 -42.17
CA GLU A 581 -21.51 37.17 -42.44
C GLU A 581 -21.08 36.46 -41.16
N THR A 582 -21.25 35.14 -41.12
CA THR A 582 -20.94 34.31 -39.95
C THR A 582 -20.15 33.07 -40.35
N THR A 583 -19.07 32.81 -39.61
CA THR A 583 -18.28 31.58 -39.72
C THR A 583 -18.09 30.95 -38.34
N SER A 584 -17.80 29.65 -38.31
CA SER A 584 -17.45 28.96 -37.07
C SER A 584 -16.37 27.90 -37.28
N ALA A 585 -15.64 27.62 -36.20
CA ALA A 585 -14.59 26.61 -36.11
C ALA A 585 -14.66 25.92 -34.74
N THR A 586 -14.12 24.71 -34.64
CA THR A 586 -14.00 23.99 -33.36
C THR A 586 -12.56 24.02 -32.86
N ILE A 587 -12.40 24.18 -31.54
CA ILE A 587 -11.14 23.95 -30.82
C ILE A 587 -11.40 22.79 -29.84
N PRO A 588 -10.76 21.63 -30.00
CA PRO A 588 -10.73 20.63 -28.94
C PRO A 588 -9.87 21.18 -27.80
N VAL A 589 -10.42 21.16 -26.59
CA VAL A 589 -9.75 21.51 -25.33
C VAL A 589 -9.45 20.21 -24.60
N ASP A 590 -8.21 20.04 -24.19
CA ASP A 590 -7.80 18.97 -23.29
C ASP A 590 -6.73 19.50 -22.33
N THR A 591 -7.17 19.84 -21.12
CA THR A 591 -6.37 20.51 -20.09
C THR A 591 -6.14 19.62 -18.87
N ILE A 592 -6.52 18.35 -18.93
CA ILE A 592 -6.48 17.42 -17.80
C ILE A 592 -5.91 16.07 -18.22
N THR A 593 -4.98 15.55 -17.44
CA THR A 593 -4.57 14.15 -17.54
C THR A 593 -4.46 13.56 -16.14
N HIS A 594 -4.37 12.24 -16.06
CA HIS A 594 -4.30 11.54 -14.78
C HIS A 594 -3.43 10.29 -14.86
N VAL A 595 -2.72 10.00 -13.77
CA VAL A 595 -2.07 8.71 -13.53
C VAL A 595 -2.18 8.25 -12.09
N GLU A 596 -2.43 6.96 -11.89
CA GLU A 596 -2.55 6.30 -10.59
C GLU A 596 -1.66 5.05 -10.57
N ILE A 597 -1.17 4.65 -9.38
CA ILE A 597 -0.48 3.37 -9.18
C ILE A 597 -1.46 2.43 -8.46
N THR A 598 -1.96 1.41 -9.16
CA THR A 598 -2.96 0.47 -8.60
C THR A 598 -2.30 -0.72 -7.92
N THR A 599 -1.17 -1.24 -8.44
CA THR A 599 -0.42 -2.33 -7.83
C THR A 599 1.10 -2.19 -7.97
N ILE A 600 1.81 -2.73 -6.98
CA ILE A 600 3.23 -3.07 -7.07
C ILE A 600 3.29 -4.59 -6.93
N ASP A 601 3.14 -5.28 -8.07
CA ASP A 601 3.14 -6.74 -8.21
C ASP A 601 4.58 -7.28 -8.15
N GLY A 602 5.07 -7.41 -6.92
CA GLY A 602 6.35 -8.02 -6.56
C GLY A 602 6.35 -8.66 -5.17
N ASP A 603 5.18 -8.84 -4.57
CA ASP A 603 4.95 -9.49 -3.26
C ASP A 603 3.94 -10.63 -3.49
N ALA A 604 4.41 -11.70 -4.14
CA ALA A 604 3.60 -12.86 -4.46
C ALA A 604 3.21 -13.66 -3.21
N ALA A 605 3.93 -13.47 -2.10
CA ALA A 605 3.59 -13.98 -0.78
C ALA A 605 2.45 -13.21 -0.08
N GLY A 606 2.15 -11.96 -0.49
CA GLY A 606 1.09 -11.13 0.12
C GLY A 606 1.43 -10.60 1.52
N THR A 607 2.72 -10.38 1.79
CA THR A 607 3.28 -9.90 3.06
C THR A 607 3.28 -8.38 3.20
N GLY A 608 3.15 -7.65 2.09
CA GLY A 608 3.40 -6.22 1.96
C GLY A 608 4.89 -5.83 1.80
N VAL A 609 5.81 -6.80 1.73
CA VAL A 609 7.27 -6.59 1.71
C VAL A 609 7.94 -7.51 0.68
N ILE A 610 8.63 -6.93 -0.28
CA ILE A 610 9.30 -7.67 -1.36
C ILE A 610 10.53 -8.38 -0.80
N ASN A 611 10.53 -9.71 -0.82
CA ASN A 611 11.61 -10.52 -0.24
C ASN A 611 12.77 -10.81 -1.22
N ALA A 612 13.83 -11.49 -0.76
CA ALA A 612 15.02 -11.78 -1.56
C ALA A 612 14.79 -12.70 -2.78
N VAL A 613 13.71 -13.50 -2.79
CA VAL A 613 13.34 -14.34 -3.95
C VAL A 613 12.57 -13.48 -4.94
N GLU A 614 11.56 -12.75 -4.48
CA GLU A 614 10.71 -11.90 -5.31
C GLU A 614 11.51 -10.74 -5.94
N HIS A 615 12.44 -10.15 -5.18
CA HIS A 615 13.41 -9.17 -5.69
C HIS A 615 14.23 -9.73 -6.86
N ALA A 616 14.56 -11.02 -6.84
CA ALA A 616 15.36 -11.70 -7.86
C ALA A 616 14.55 -12.16 -9.09
N ASP A 617 13.23 -12.35 -8.96
CA ASP A 617 12.31 -12.56 -10.09
C ASP A 617 11.94 -11.22 -10.76
N GLY A 618 11.95 -10.11 -10.01
CA GLY A 618 11.69 -8.76 -10.48
C GLY A 618 10.30 -8.24 -10.10
N VAL A 619 10.06 -6.95 -10.28
CA VAL A 619 8.85 -6.26 -9.79
C VAL A 619 8.07 -5.66 -10.96
N THR A 620 6.81 -6.05 -11.13
CA THR A 620 5.91 -5.39 -12.06
C THR A 620 5.11 -4.31 -11.34
N MET A 621 5.01 -3.13 -11.92
CA MET A 621 4.17 -2.05 -11.41
C MET A 621 3.08 -1.79 -12.43
N SER A 622 1.85 -1.65 -11.96
CA SER A 622 0.70 -1.38 -12.83
C SER A 622 -0.21 -0.33 -12.24
N GLY A 623 -0.99 0.30 -13.10
CA GLY A 623 -1.89 1.35 -12.68
C GLY A 623 -2.86 1.78 -13.77
N THR A 624 -3.56 2.85 -13.44
CA THR A 624 -4.53 3.52 -14.30
C THR A 624 -3.97 4.82 -14.83
N GLY A 625 -4.53 5.30 -15.93
CA GLY A 625 -4.25 6.62 -16.48
C GLY A 625 -5.06 6.89 -17.74
N GLU A 626 -4.75 7.99 -18.40
CA GLU A 626 -5.40 8.40 -19.64
C GLU A 626 -4.90 7.60 -20.86
N ALA A 627 -5.83 7.10 -21.69
CA ALA A 627 -5.55 6.12 -22.73
C ALA A 627 -4.64 6.66 -23.86
N GLY A 628 -3.53 5.97 -24.11
CA GLY A 628 -2.50 6.41 -25.07
C GLY A 628 -1.47 7.39 -24.50
N GLY A 629 -1.59 7.82 -23.25
CA GLY A 629 -0.56 8.60 -22.58
C GLY A 629 0.72 7.81 -22.32
N ASN A 630 1.87 8.47 -22.47
CA ASN A 630 3.20 7.93 -22.20
C ASN A 630 3.50 7.97 -20.70
N VAL A 631 3.72 6.80 -20.10
CA VAL A 631 3.96 6.65 -18.66
C VAL A 631 5.45 6.40 -18.40
N THR A 632 6.03 7.11 -17.43
CA THR A 632 7.38 6.86 -16.91
C THR A 632 7.31 6.61 -15.41
N VAL A 633 7.74 5.43 -14.97
CA VAL A 633 7.86 5.03 -13.56
C VAL A 633 9.34 5.07 -13.17
N ALA A 634 9.63 5.66 -12.01
CA ALA A 634 10.97 5.75 -11.44
C ALA A 634 10.98 5.21 -10.00
N VAL A 635 12.02 4.45 -9.67
CA VAL A 635 12.24 3.85 -8.34
C VAL A 635 13.41 4.55 -7.66
N ALA A 636 13.22 5.09 -6.46
CA ALA A 636 14.22 5.92 -5.79
C ALA A 636 15.52 5.14 -5.49
N GLY A 637 16.64 5.60 -6.04
CA GLY A 637 17.92 4.90 -5.96
C GLY A 637 18.02 3.61 -6.78
N GLY A 638 16.97 3.28 -7.55
CA GLY A 638 16.91 2.19 -8.51
C GLY A 638 17.02 2.70 -9.96
N GLY A 639 16.19 2.16 -10.84
CA GLY A 639 16.09 2.55 -12.25
C GLY A 639 14.75 3.19 -12.62
N THR A 640 14.57 3.42 -13.92
CA THR A 640 13.33 3.88 -14.54
C THR A 640 12.81 2.87 -15.55
N ALA A 641 11.50 2.81 -15.73
CA ALA A 641 10.83 2.06 -16.79
C ALA A 641 9.77 2.93 -17.47
N THR A 642 9.47 2.67 -18.74
CA THR A 642 8.54 3.46 -19.56
C THR A 642 7.52 2.55 -20.24
N GLY A 643 6.26 2.98 -20.25
CA GLY A 643 5.15 2.32 -20.93
C GLY A 643 4.22 3.32 -21.60
N VAL A 644 3.10 2.83 -22.10
CA VAL A 644 1.98 3.62 -22.65
C VAL A 644 0.71 3.05 -22.05
N VAL A 645 -0.25 3.91 -21.67
CA VAL A 645 -1.56 3.45 -21.21
C VAL A 645 -2.32 2.81 -22.38
N GLY A 646 -2.88 1.62 -22.15
CA GLY A 646 -3.72 0.92 -23.10
C GLY A 646 -5.05 1.62 -23.36
N ALA A 647 -5.77 1.18 -24.40
CA ALA A 647 -7.12 1.64 -24.71
C ALA A 647 -8.19 1.22 -23.68
N ASP A 648 -7.79 0.47 -22.64
CA ASP A 648 -8.57 0.11 -21.47
C ASP A 648 -8.29 1.01 -20.24
N GLY A 649 -7.44 2.03 -20.39
CA GLY A 649 -7.05 2.94 -19.30
C GLY A 649 -5.99 2.37 -18.34
N THR A 650 -5.38 1.22 -18.67
CA THR A 650 -4.37 0.57 -17.80
C THR A 650 -2.95 0.68 -18.35
N TRP A 651 -1.95 0.77 -17.47
CA TRP A 651 -0.53 0.65 -17.82
C TRP A 651 0.16 -0.40 -16.94
N ASN A 652 1.23 -1.00 -17.45
CA ASN A 652 2.12 -1.87 -16.68
C ASN A 652 3.57 -1.74 -17.17
N VAL A 653 4.53 -1.87 -16.27
CA VAL A 653 5.97 -1.93 -16.55
C VAL A 653 6.66 -2.92 -15.60
N THR A 654 7.60 -3.71 -16.09
CA THR A 654 8.38 -4.66 -15.27
C THR A 654 9.81 -4.17 -15.08
N PHE A 655 10.22 -4.03 -13.82
CA PHE A 655 11.58 -3.73 -13.40
C PHE A 655 12.37 -5.01 -13.18
N GLN A 656 13.56 -5.08 -13.79
CA GLN A 656 14.51 -6.15 -13.52
C GLN A 656 15.13 -5.98 -12.12
N PRO A 657 15.63 -7.05 -11.47
CA PRO A 657 16.22 -7.00 -10.12
C PRO A 657 17.28 -5.91 -9.93
N ALA A 658 18.11 -5.66 -10.95
CA ALA A 658 19.16 -4.64 -10.94
C ALA A 658 18.63 -3.18 -11.00
N GLN A 659 17.33 -2.98 -11.23
CA GLN A 659 16.66 -1.68 -11.21
C GLN A 659 15.92 -1.41 -9.88
N ILE A 660 15.90 -2.38 -8.96
CA ILE A 660 15.24 -2.28 -7.65
C ILE A 660 16.31 -2.34 -6.54
N PRO A 661 16.35 -1.40 -5.58
CA PRO A 661 17.27 -1.49 -4.44
C PRO A 661 17.05 -2.75 -3.59
N SER A 662 18.09 -3.26 -2.94
CA SER A 662 18.01 -4.42 -2.03
C SER A 662 18.33 -4.05 -0.57
N GLY A 663 18.11 -4.99 0.36
CA GLY A 663 18.18 -4.77 1.80
C GLY A 663 16.86 -4.32 2.43
N GLU A 664 16.82 -4.26 3.75
CA GLU A 664 15.68 -3.83 4.58
C GLU A 664 15.46 -2.31 4.47
N ARG A 665 14.46 -1.86 3.70
CA ARG A 665 14.12 -0.44 3.49
C ARG A 665 12.73 -0.21 2.89
N ALA A 666 12.18 0.98 3.12
CA ALA A 666 11.20 1.58 2.21
C ALA A 666 11.91 2.17 0.98
N VAL A 667 11.26 2.15 -0.18
CA VAL A 667 11.69 2.83 -1.41
C VAL A 667 10.52 3.59 -2.02
N ASP A 668 10.74 4.87 -2.32
CA ASP A 668 9.75 5.71 -3.00
C ASP A 668 9.66 5.33 -4.49
N VAL A 669 8.44 5.27 -5.01
CA VAL A 669 8.11 5.05 -6.41
C VAL A 669 7.33 6.25 -6.91
N SER A 670 7.79 6.90 -7.97
CA SER A 670 7.08 8.00 -8.62
C SER A 670 6.73 7.61 -10.05
N VAL A 671 5.46 7.72 -10.42
CA VAL A 671 5.01 7.66 -11.82
C VAL A 671 4.67 9.06 -12.32
N SER A 672 4.98 9.31 -13.59
CA SER A 672 4.57 10.50 -14.33
C SER A 672 3.95 10.09 -15.67
N ILE A 673 2.86 10.72 -16.06
CA ILE A 673 2.26 10.57 -17.40
C ILE A 673 2.51 11.83 -18.22
N ARG A 674 2.52 11.65 -19.55
CA ARG A 674 2.30 12.71 -20.53
C ARG A 674 1.30 12.19 -21.56
N ASP A 675 0.19 12.87 -21.70
CA ASP A 675 -0.89 12.54 -22.64
C ASP A 675 -0.53 12.89 -24.11
N GLN A 676 -1.55 13.01 -24.96
CA GLN A 676 -1.39 13.44 -26.36
C GLN A 676 -1.46 14.97 -26.55
N ALA A 677 -2.14 15.72 -25.67
CA ALA A 677 -2.22 17.19 -25.70
C ALA A 677 -1.01 17.90 -25.07
N GLY A 678 -0.12 17.16 -24.41
CA GLY A 678 1.06 17.66 -23.71
C GLY A 678 0.88 17.96 -22.21
N ASN A 679 -0.25 17.66 -21.58
CA ASN A 679 -0.37 17.80 -20.12
C ASN A 679 0.42 16.69 -19.40
N THR A 680 0.57 16.82 -18.07
CA THR A 680 1.29 15.85 -17.23
C THR A 680 0.71 15.78 -15.83
N ASP A 681 0.50 14.57 -15.32
CA ASP A 681 0.17 14.26 -13.92
C ASP A 681 1.24 13.35 -13.31
N THR A 682 1.32 13.29 -11.98
CA THR A 682 2.26 12.46 -11.23
C THR A 682 1.64 11.86 -9.98
N ALA A 683 1.78 10.54 -9.82
CA ALA A 683 1.43 9.84 -8.58
C ALA A 683 2.66 9.22 -7.91
N THR A 684 2.59 9.03 -6.59
CA THR A 684 3.67 8.44 -5.78
C THR A 684 3.15 7.34 -4.87
N SER A 685 3.94 6.29 -4.72
CA SER A 685 3.70 5.19 -3.78
C SER A 685 5.02 4.77 -3.11
N THR A 686 4.97 3.85 -2.15
CA THR A 686 6.16 3.31 -1.49
C THR A 686 6.14 1.79 -1.52
N MET A 687 7.20 1.17 -2.02
CA MET A 687 7.42 -0.28 -1.90
C MET A 687 8.27 -0.55 -0.65
N GLN A 688 7.88 -1.54 0.16
CA GLN A 688 8.74 -2.07 1.22
C GLN A 688 9.55 -3.22 0.65
N ILE A 689 10.82 -3.29 1.03
CA ILE A 689 11.76 -4.32 0.59
C ILE A 689 12.49 -4.83 1.82
N ASP A 690 12.59 -6.14 1.97
CA ASP A 690 13.55 -6.76 2.87
C ASP A 690 14.14 -8.01 2.21
N THR A 691 15.41 -7.93 1.82
CA THR A 691 16.14 -9.07 1.24
C THR A 691 17.17 -9.67 2.21
N LEU A 692 17.01 -9.49 3.53
CA LEU A 692 18.03 -9.79 4.53
C LEU A 692 17.49 -10.47 5.78
N THR A 693 17.88 -11.72 6.02
CA THR A 693 17.72 -12.34 7.34
C THR A 693 19.00 -13.02 7.83
N ASN A 694 19.03 -13.42 9.10
CA ASN A 694 20.17 -14.07 9.73
C ASN A 694 19.76 -15.09 10.79
N VAL A 695 20.64 -16.06 11.04
CA VAL A 695 20.55 -17.01 12.16
C VAL A 695 21.96 -17.45 12.58
N ALA A 696 22.17 -17.60 13.88
CA ALA A 696 23.38 -18.19 14.46
C ALA A 696 23.01 -19.04 15.70
N ILE A 697 23.69 -20.16 15.90
CA ILE A 697 23.65 -20.92 17.17
C ILE A 697 24.81 -20.39 18.03
N THR A 698 24.53 -19.95 19.26
CA THR A 698 25.52 -19.29 20.14
C THR A 698 25.91 -20.12 21.36
N GLY A 699 25.17 -21.18 21.69
CA GLY A 699 25.52 -22.08 22.79
C GLY A 699 24.43 -23.10 23.09
N ASN A 700 24.81 -24.11 23.88
CA ASN A 700 23.97 -25.18 24.42
C ASN A 700 24.18 -25.27 25.94
N ASN A 701 23.61 -26.30 26.58
CA ASN A 701 23.80 -26.59 28.01
C ASN A 701 24.49 -27.95 28.25
N THR A 702 25.46 -28.28 27.39
CA THR A 702 26.22 -29.54 27.41
C THR A 702 27.63 -29.27 27.94
N GLY A 703 27.73 -29.06 29.25
CA GLY A 703 28.95 -28.66 29.94
C GLY A 703 29.64 -27.39 29.39
N ALA A 704 30.95 -27.34 29.61
CA ALA A 704 31.88 -26.40 28.95
C ALA A 704 32.85 -27.13 28.00
N ASP A 705 32.66 -28.44 27.88
CA ASP A 705 33.36 -29.44 27.06
C ASP A 705 32.60 -29.76 25.75
N ASN A 706 31.33 -29.34 25.64
CA ASN A 706 30.42 -29.61 24.53
C ASN A 706 29.98 -31.09 24.43
N VAL A 707 29.91 -31.77 25.58
CA VAL A 707 29.44 -33.16 25.73
C VAL A 707 28.28 -33.19 26.73
N MET A 708 27.14 -33.75 26.33
CA MET A 708 25.98 -33.87 27.21
C MET A 708 26.07 -35.14 28.04
N ASN A 709 26.25 -34.97 29.35
CA ASN A 709 26.30 -36.10 30.29
C ASN A 709 24.90 -36.56 30.75
N LEU A 710 24.84 -37.64 31.54
CA LEU A 710 23.62 -38.25 32.08
C LEU A 710 22.82 -37.29 32.99
N ALA A 711 23.48 -36.41 33.73
CA ALA A 711 22.80 -35.44 34.60
C ALA A 711 22.20 -34.27 33.80
N GLU A 712 22.88 -33.84 32.73
CA GLU A 712 22.43 -32.79 31.82
C GLU A 712 21.29 -33.26 30.91
N SER A 713 21.40 -34.46 30.32
CA SER A 713 20.32 -35.09 29.54
C SER A 713 19.06 -35.36 30.37
N ALA A 714 19.21 -35.68 31.66
CA ALA A 714 18.10 -35.75 32.62
C ALA A 714 17.51 -34.38 33.00
N SER A 715 18.24 -33.29 32.76
CA SER A 715 17.77 -31.90 32.93
C SER A 715 17.09 -31.33 31.68
N GLY A 716 17.32 -31.94 30.51
CA GLY A 716 16.84 -31.48 29.21
C GLY A 716 17.83 -30.57 28.49
N THR A 717 17.75 -30.51 27.16
CA THR A 717 18.68 -29.76 26.32
C THR A 717 18.13 -28.37 25.98
N ALA A 718 18.88 -27.31 26.24
CA ALA A 718 18.55 -25.94 25.85
C ALA A 718 19.57 -25.46 24.82
N LEU A 719 19.12 -25.22 23.58
CA LEU A 719 19.93 -24.63 22.53
C LEU A 719 19.59 -23.14 22.41
N THR A 720 20.61 -22.29 22.29
CA THR A 720 20.48 -20.83 22.26
C THR A 720 21.14 -20.25 21.02
N GLY A 721 20.64 -19.10 20.58
CA GLY A 721 21.19 -18.43 19.41
C GLY A 721 20.63 -17.03 19.18
N THR A 722 21.04 -16.46 18.04
CA THR A 722 20.51 -15.20 17.53
C THR A 722 19.83 -15.39 16.18
N ALA A 723 18.91 -14.49 15.86
CA ALA A 723 18.30 -14.31 14.54
C ALA A 723 17.78 -12.85 14.43
N GLN A 724 17.24 -12.47 13.27
CA GLN A 724 16.50 -11.21 13.13
C GLN A 724 15.34 -11.15 14.16
N PRO A 725 15.12 -10.02 14.87
CA PRO A 725 14.03 -9.91 15.84
C PRO A 725 12.67 -10.23 15.21
N GLY A 726 11.87 -11.08 15.86
CA GLY A 726 10.58 -11.53 15.34
C GLY A 726 10.64 -12.69 14.33
N ALA A 727 11.81 -13.10 13.86
CA ALA A 727 11.94 -14.24 12.96
C ALA A 727 11.56 -15.57 13.63
N SER A 728 10.88 -16.43 12.87
CA SER A 728 10.53 -17.79 13.26
C SER A 728 11.73 -18.71 13.01
N VAL A 729 12.33 -19.23 14.09
CA VAL A 729 13.48 -20.13 14.04
C VAL A 729 13.00 -21.57 14.24
N VAL A 730 13.32 -22.46 13.31
CA VAL A 730 13.11 -23.91 13.41
C VAL A 730 14.44 -24.56 13.75
N VAL A 731 14.57 -25.07 14.98
CA VAL A 731 15.78 -25.74 15.49
C VAL A 731 15.53 -27.24 15.54
N SER A 732 16.29 -28.01 14.76
CA SER A 732 16.14 -29.46 14.63
C SER A 732 17.43 -30.19 14.98
N MET A 733 17.31 -31.34 15.64
CA MET A 733 18.42 -32.21 16.04
C MET A 733 18.32 -33.56 15.33
N THR A 734 19.44 -34.04 14.79
CA THR A 734 19.59 -35.36 14.18
C THR A 734 20.85 -36.07 14.69
N THR A 735 20.92 -37.40 14.58
CA THR A 735 22.19 -38.14 14.74
C THR A 735 23.08 -37.93 13.52
N GLU A 736 24.35 -38.35 13.62
CA GLU A 736 25.26 -38.47 12.46
C GLU A 736 24.70 -39.34 11.32
N ALA A 737 23.88 -40.35 11.66
CA ALA A 737 23.16 -41.20 10.70
C ALA A 737 21.87 -40.57 10.13
N GLY A 738 21.58 -39.30 10.45
CA GLY A 738 20.41 -38.56 9.95
C GLY A 738 19.08 -38.92 10.63
N VAL A 739 19.09 -39.66 11.74
CA VAL A 739 17.87 -40.00 12.50
C VAL A 739 17.41 -38.75 13.27
N ALA A 740 16.16 -38.34 13.09
CA ALA A 740 15.59 -37.19 13.81
C ALA A 740 15.42 -37.48 15.31
N LEU A 741 15.92 -36.57 16.14
CA LEU A 741 15.86 -36.65 17.61
C LEU A 741 14.83 -35.68 18.19
N GLY A 742 14.66 -34.51 17.56
CA GLY A 742 13.65 -33.53 17.95
C GLY A 742 13.66 -32.30 17.05
N SER A 743 12.60 -31.51 17.10
CA SER A 743 12.52 -30.20 16.45
C SER A 743 11.65 -29.25 17.27
N GLN A 744 11.99 -27.97 17.30
CA GLN A 744 11.27 -26.91 18.00
C GLN A 744 11.22 -25.64 17.14
N THR A 745 10.05 -25.02 17.06
CA THR A 745 9.85 -23.72 16.41
C THR A 745 9.71 -22.64 17.48
N ILE A 746 10.52 -21.58 17.41
CA ILE A 746 10.54 -20.48 18.39
C ILE A 746 10.68 -19.15 17.67
N ILE A 747 9.94 -18.13 18.12
CA ILE A 747 10.11 -16.76 17.62
C ILE A 747 11.28 -16.10 18.35
N ALA A 748 12.22 -15.51 17.61
CA ALA A 748 13.29 -14.70 18.17
C ALA A 748 12.72 -13.42 18.81
N ASN A 749 13.15 -13.12 20.04
CA ASN A 749 12.61 -11.98 20.78
C ASN A 749 13.11 -10.62 20.23
N PHE A 750 12.67 -9.51 20.83
CA PHE A 750 13.00 -8.15 20.38
C PHE A 750 14.51 -7.81 20.39
N ASN A 751 15.35 -8.57 21.11
CA ASN A 751 16.81 -8.43 21.09
C ASN A 751 17.46 -9.35 20.04
N GLY A 752 16.69 -10.02 19.18
CA GLY A 752 17.18 -10.99 18.22
C GLY A 752 17.73 -12.27 18.83
N THR A 753 17.30 -12.66 20.04
CA THR A 753 17.75 -13.90 20.71
C THR A 753 16.64 -14.94 20.79
N TRP A 754 17.00 -16.22 20.68
CA TRP A 754 16.08 -17.36 20.74
C TRP A 754 16.64 -18.48 21.64
N THR A 755 15.73 -19.31 22.18
CA THR A 755 16.06 -20.49 22.99
C THR A 755 15.12 -21.64 22.65
N ALA A 756 15.65 -22.73 22.11
CA ALA A 756 14.95 -23.98 21.86
C ALA A 756 15.16 -24.94 23.03
N ASN A 757 14.13 -25.13 23.86
CA ASN A 757 14.16 -26.06 24.99
C ASN A 757 13.59 -27.42 24.56
N PHE A 758 14.36 -28.48 24.75
CA PHE A 758 14.00 -29.87 24.55
C PHE A 758 13.91 -30.56 25.91
N SER A 759 12.85 -31.34 26.13
CA SER A 759 12.62 -32.04 27.40
C SER A 759 13.71 -33.07 27.72
N ALA A 760 13.88 -33.38 29.01
CA ALA A 760 14.69 -34.51 29.46
C ALA A 760 14.34 -35.79 28.68
N ASN A 761 15.35 -36.58 28.31
CA ASN A 761 15.23 -37.78 27.47
C ASN A 761 14.75 -37.56 26.02
N THR A 762 14.76 -36.32 25.48
CA THR A 762 14.58 -36.09 24.03
C THR A 762 15.73 -36.71 23.23
N LEU A 763 16.94 -36.67 23.80
CA LEU A 763 18.11 -37.39 23.32
C LEU A 763 18.13 -38.77 24.01
N PRO A 764 18.18 -39.89 23.25
CA PRO A 764 18.42 -41.22 23.82
C PRO A 764 19.73 -41.29 24.62
N GLY A 765 19.80 -42.16 25.63
CA GLY A 765 21.06 -42.46 26.30
C GLY A 765 22.03 -43.26 25.43
N GLY A 766 23.33 -43.02 25.57
CA GLY A 766 24.42 -43.64 24.81
C GLY A 766 25.59 -42.68 24.57
N GLU A 767 26.52 -43.09 23.70
CA GLU A 767 27.67 -42.30 23.24
C GLU A 767 27.50 -42.03 21.72
N TYR A 768 27.27 -40.78 21.29
CA TYR A 768 27.12 -40.41 19.86
C TYR A 768 27.12 -38.89 19.59
N ASN A 769 27.37 -38.50 18.32
CA ASN A 769 27.28 -37.11 17.87
C ASN A 769 25.84 -36.67 17.51
N VAL A 770 25.46 -35.46 17.94
CA VAL A 770 24.23 -34.76 17.55
C VAL A 770 24.57 -33.62 16.58
N ASN A 771 23.93 -33.63 15.42
CA ASN A 771 23.89 -32.53 14.47
C ASN A 771 22.70 -31.62 14.79
N VAL A 772 22.96 -30.32 14.94
CA VAL A 772 21.94 -29.28 15.08
C VAL A 772 21.84 -28.51 13.77
N SER A 773 20.62 -28.25 13.31
CA SER A 773 20.31 -27.26 12.27
C SER A 773 19.33 -26.24 12.82
N ALA A 774 19.62 -24.95 12.63
CA ALA A 774 18.70 -23.86 12.93
C ALA A 774 18.43 -23.07 11.65
N VAL A 775 17.16 -22.94 11.29
CA VAL A 775 16.69 -22.19 10.11
C VAL A 775 15.79 -21.07 10.58
N ALA A 776 16.12 -19.82 10.30
CA ALA A 776 15.23 -18.68 10.54
C ALA A 776 14.45 -18.32 9.27
N THR A 777 13.18 -17.96 9.46
CA THR A 777 12.31 -17.29 8.47
C THR A 777 11.82 -15.98 9.07
N ASP A 778 12.00 -14.86 8.39
CA ASP A 778 11.56 -13.55 8.87
C ASP A 778 10.09 -13.22 8.51
N GLY A 779 9.70 -11.95 8.62
CA GLY A 779 8.36 -11.47 8.29
C GLY A 779 8.07 -11.32 6.79
N ALA A 780 9.10 -11.18 5.95
CA ALA A 780 8.99 -11.11 4.49
C ALA A 780 9.08 -12.51 3.83
N GLY A 781 9.56 -13.51 4.57
CA GLY A 781 9.74 -14.88 4.11
C GLY A 781 11.18 -15.22 3.68
N ASN A 782 12.16 -14.33 3.89
CA ASN A 782 13.57 -14.70 3.65
C ASN A 782 13.97 -15.85 4.57
N THR A 783 14.94 -16.65 4.14
CA THR A 783 15.48 -17.73 4.99
C THR A 783 16.99 -17.67 5.13
N ALA A 784 17.47 -17.92 6.34
CA ALA A 784 18.86 -18.18 6.65
C ALA A 784 18.97 -19.50 7.43
N SER A 785 20.06 -20.24 7.24
CA SER A 785 20.31 -21.48 7.96
C SER A 785 21.74 -21.55 8.50
N THR A 786 21.91 -22.28 9.60
CA THR A 786 23.18 -22.50 10.26
C THR A 786 23.18 -23.87 10.95
N THR A 787 24.36 -24.45 11.18
CA THR A 787 24.50 -25.75 11.83
C THR A 787 25.54 -25.72 12.94
N SER A 788 25.40 -26.63 13.90
CA SER A 788 26.35 -26.84 15.00
C SER A 788 26.35 -28.32 15.41
N THR A 789 27.30 -28.76 16.21
CA THR A 789 27.39 -30.13 16.71
C THR A 789 27.76 -30.18 18.20
N PHE A 790 27.27 -31.20 18.88
CA PHE A 790 27.68 -31.56 20.24
C PHE A 790 27.62 -33.09 20.41
N ALA A 791 28.37 -33.63 21.37
CA ALA A 791 28.33 -35.05 21.68
C ALA A 791 27.31 -35.32 22.79
N VAL A 792 26.74 -36.52 22.81
CA VAL A 792 26.01 -37.09 23.94
C VAL A 792 26.85 -38.25 24.45
N ASP A 793 27.11 -38.27 25.76
CA ASP A 793 27.77 -39.37 26.44
C ASP A 793 27.14 -39.56 27.83
N THR A 794 26.21 -40.50 27.91
CA THR A 794 25.49 -40.81 29.16
C THR A 794 25.90 -42.16 29.75
N VAL A 795 27.10 -42.64 29.45
CA VAL A 795 27.58 -43.98 29.82
C VAL A 795 28.80 -43.84 30.72
N ALA A 796 28.89 -44.67 31.75
CA ALA A 796 30.11 -44.84 32.55
C ALA A 796 30.09 -46.21 33.21
N ASP A 797 31.15 -46.98 33.03
CA ASP A 797 31.27 -48.33 33.59
C ASP A 797 32.59 -48.53 34.36
N VAL A 798 32.50 -49.21 35.51
CA VAL A 798 33.67 -49.62 36.31
C VAL A 798 33.41 -50.98 36.94
N SER A 799 34.47 -51.79 37.05
CA SER A 799 34.49 -53.03 37.80
C SER A 799 35.63 -53.03 38.82
N VAL A 800 35.50 -53.85 39.86
CA VAL A 800 36.60 -54.19 40.77
C VAL A 800 36.70 -55.71 40.87
N ASN A 801 37.92 -56.22 40.72
CA ASN A 801 38.24 -57.63 40.91
C ASN A 801 38.77 -57.85 42.33
N THR A 802 37.92 -58.41 43.19
CA THR A 802 38.31 -58.93 44.51
C THR A 802 38.27 -60.47 44.51
N VAL A 803 38.64 -61.10 43.39
CA VAL A 803 38.70 -62.57 43.24
C VAL A 803 40.12 -62.99 42.86
N ASN A 804 40.64 -63.96 43.61
CA ASN A 804 42.03 -64.40 43.70
C ASN A 804 43.01 -63.27 44.09
N VAL A 805 42.60 -62.36 44.98
CA VAL A 805 43.52 -61.39 45.60
C VAL A 805 44.54 -62.17 46.43
N GLU A 806 45.83 -61.89 46.19
CA GLU A 806 47.00 -62.67 46.65
C GLU A 806 46.96 -64.20 46.40
N GLY A 807 45.99 -64.67 45.59
CA GLY A 807 45.84 -66.05 45.15
C GLY A 807 44.61 -66.78 45.72
N ASP A 808 44.17 -66.46 46.93
CA ASP A 808 43.08 -67.18 47.64
C ASP A 808 41.99 -66.29 48.25
N ASN A 809 42.18 -64.95 48.24
CA ASN A 809 41.34 -63.90 48.82
C ASN A 809 41.47 -63.65 50.34
N ILE A 810 42.40 -64.29 51.04
CA ILE A 810 42.61 -64.12 52.48
C ILE A 810 44.03 -63.64 52.74
N ILE A 811 44.20 -62.32 52.82
CA ILE A 811 45.51 -61.68 53.02
C ILE A 811 46.06 -62.06 54.40
N ASN A 812 47.12 -62.86 54.44
CA ASN A 812 47.78 -63.27 55.69
C ASN A 812 48.82 -62.24 56.18
N ILE A 813 49.43 -62.48 57.35
CA ILE A 813 50.42 -61.55 57.94
C ILE A 813 51.64 -61.30 57.06
N ALA A 814 52.02 -62.24 56.18
CA ALA A 814 53.15 -62.06 55.27
C ALA A 814 52.75 -61.18 54.08
N GLU A 815 51.62 -61.47 53.42
CA GLU A 815 51.10 -60.64 52.33
C GLU A 815 50.73 -59.23 52.80
N ALA A 816 50.16 -59.09 53.99
CA ALA A 816 49.94 -57.80 54.64
C ALA A 816 51.25 -57.03 54.90
N SER A 817 52.36 -57.74 55.13
CA SER A 817 53.68 -57.14 55.40
C SER A 817 54.44 -56.75 54.13
N ASP A 818 54.16 -57.36 52.99
CA ASP A 818 54.73 -57.00 51.67
C ASP A 818 53.85 -55.97 50.93
N GLY A 819 52.54 -55.99 51.16
CA GLY A 819 51.54 -55.11 50.54
C GLY A 819 50.81 -55.77 49.36
N VAL A 820 49.55 -55.39 49.16
CA VAL A 820 48.58 -56.11 48.31
C VAL A 820 48.14 -55.31 47.09
N GLN A 821 47.66 -55.99 46.06
CA GLN A 821 47.24 -55.36 44.79
C GLN A 821 45.79 -55.66 44.43
N ILE A 822 44.96 -54.62 44.43
CA ILE A 822 43.58 -54.68 43.95
C ILE A 822 43.54 -54.24 42.48
N SER A 823 42.74 -54.90 41.66
CA SER A 823 42.61 -54.60 40.22
C SER A 823 41.15 -54.45 39.80
N GLY A 824 40.93 -54.03 38.56
CA GLY A 824 39.60 -53.96 37.96
C GLY A 824 39.66 -53.38 36.54
N THR A 825 38.49 -53.00 36.01
CA THR A 825 38.39 -52.32 34.72
C THR A 825 37.56 -51.04 34.80
N ALA A 826 37.76 -50.14 33.84
CA ALA A 826 36.90 -49.02 33.47
C ALA A 826 37.17 -48.67 32.00
N GLU A 827 36.69 -47.52 31.51
CA GLU A 827 37.14 -46.97 30.23
C GLU A 827 38.66 -46.71 30.21
N ALA A 828 39.27 -46.73 29.02
CA ALA A 828 40.72 -46.69 28.84
C ALA A 828 41.34 -45.29 28.97
N ASN A 829 42.49 -45.18 29.66
CA ASN A 829 43.21 -43.94 29.97
C ASN A 829 42.49 -42.96 30.92
N SER A 830 41.45 -43.43 31.63
CA SER A 830 40.57 -42.64 32.50
C SER A 830 40.84 -42.88 34.00
N ARG A 831 40.36 -41.98 34.87
CA ARG A 831 40.68 -41.98 36.31
C ARG A 831 39.78 -42.93 37.11
N VAL A 832 40.40 -43.77 37.95
CA VAL A 832 39.70 -44.54 38.99
C VAL A 832 40.27 -44.19 40.36
N GLU A 833 39.38 -44.02 41.33
CA GLU A 833 39.71 -43.82 42.75
C GLU A 833 39.27 -45.05 43.54
N VAL A 834 40.23 -45.74 44.14
CA VAL A 834 40.05 -47.03 44.80
C VAL A 834 40.25 -46.86 46.30
N ASP A 835 39.20 -47.13 47.07
CA ASP A 835 39.27 -47.27 48.52
C ASP A 835 39.42 -48.75 48.91
N PHE A 836 40.31 -49.03 49.85
CA PHE A 836 40.48 -50.31 50.52
C PHE A 836 40.49 -50.07 52.03
N GLY A 837 39.38 -50.41 52.71
CA GLY A 837 39.26 -50.23 54.17
C GLY A 837 39.39 -48.79 54.69
N GLY A 838 39.22 -47.76 53.85
CA GLY A 838 39.47 -46.36 54.19
C GLY A 838 40.84 -45.82 53.75
N ALA A 839 41.72 -46.64 53.18
CA ALA A 839 42.93 -46.20 52.49
C ALA A 839 42.62 -45.96 51.01
N THR A 840 42.92 -44.77 50.47
CA THR A 840 42.59 -44.42 49.08
C THR A 840 43.79 -44.32 48.14
N ARG A 841 43.58 -44.77 46.89
CA ARG A 841 44.54 -44.70 45.79
C ARG A 841 43.86 -44.11 44.56
N THR A 842 44.54 -43.19 43.87
CA THR A 842 44.14 -42.74 42.53
C THR A 842 44.99 -43.47 41.50
N VAL A 843 44.34 -44.07 40.51
CA VAL A 843 44.99 -44.77 39.40
C VAL A 843 44.38 -44.32 38.07
N VAL A 844 45.05 -44.66 36.97
CA VAL A 844 44.58 -44.44 35.61
C VAL A 844 44.59 -45.80 34.90
N THR A 845 43.54 -46.09 34.14
CA THR A 845 43.47 -47.33 33.34
C THR A 845 44.49 -47.35 32.20
N ASP A 846 44.92 -48.54 31.80
CA ASP A 846 45.71 -48.74 30.58
C ASP A 846 44.88 -48.49 29.31
N SER A 847 45.51 -48.62 28.14
CA SER A 847 44.87 -48.47 26.83
C SER A 847 43.81 -49.54 26.51
N ASN A 848 43.61 -50.52 27.39
CA ASN A 848 42.65 -51.61 27.26
C ASN A 848 41.56 -51.55 28.36
N GLY A 849 41.58 -50.53 29.22
CA GLY A 849 40.62 -50.34 30.32
C GLY A 849 40.99 -51.01 31.64
N ASN A 850 42.16 -51.63 31.79
CA ASN A 850 42.56 -52.29 33.05
C ASN A 850 43.17 -51.29 34.04
N TRP A 851 42.84 -51.37 35.32
CA TRP A 851 43.50 -50.62 36.39
C TRP A 851 44.01 -51.53 37.52
N GLN A 852 45.03 -51.07 38.24
CA GLN A 852 45.61 -51.77 39.38
C GLN A 852 46.10 -50.76 40.44
N ALA A 853 45.67 -50.93 41.68
CA ALA A 853 45.99 -50.09 42.83
C ALA A 853 46.76 -50.90 43.87
N ALA A 854 47.97 -50.43 44.21
CA ALA A 854 48.82 -51.04 45.23
C ALA A 854 48.56 -50.39 46.61
N PHE A 855 48.37 -51.25 47.60
CA PHE A 855 48.17 -50.90 49.01
C PHE A 855 49.37 -51.43 49.81
N GLY A 856 50.12 -50.53 50.42
CA GLY A 856 51.32 -50.88 51.17
C GLY A 856 51.00 -51.43 52.56
N PRO A 857 52.02 -51.89 53.31
CA PRO A 857 51.80 -52.60 54.58
C PRO A 857 51.10 -51.81 55.70
N ASN A 858 50.99 -50.49 55.59
CA ASN A 858 50.24 -49.64 56.53
C ASN A 858 48.79 -49.39 56.08
N ASP A 859 48.42 -49.78 54.86
CA ASP A 859 47.06 -49.68 54.32
C ASP A 859 46.24 -50.96 54.61
N VAL A 860 46.92 -52.08 54.91
CA VAL A 860 46.30 -53.37 55.27
C VAL A 860 46.10 -53.46 56.79
N PRO A 861 44.89 -53.78 57.30
CA PRO A 861 44.67 -54.00 58.72
C PRO A 861 45.46 -55.19 59.28
N ALA A 862 46.45 -54.94 60.13
CA ALA A 862 47.22 -55.98 60.83
C ALA A 862 46.70 -56.24 62.25
N GLY A 863 46.86 -57.48 62.74
CA GLY A 863 46.42 -57.89 64.08
C GLY A 863 44.94 -58.29 64.15
N VAL A 864 44.32 -58.64 63.02
CA VAL A 864 42.87 -58.94 62.89
C VAL A 864 42.60 -60.12 61.95
N GLU A 865 41.46 -60.77 62.17
CA GLU A 865 40.70 -61.54 61.16
C GLU A 865 39.45 -60.70 60.84
N THR A 866 39.28 -60.22 59.60
CA THR A 866 38.13 -59.40 59.21
C THR A 866 37.92 -59.33 57.69
N THR A 867 36.72 -58.92 57.27
CA THR A 867 36.41 -58.65 55.86
C THR A 867 36.57 -57.16 55.58
N VAL A 868 37.51 -56.79 54.72
CA VAL A 868 37.81 -55.39 54.34
C VAL A 868 37.02 -55.01 53.08
N PRO A 869 36.23 -53.92 53.10
CA PRO A 869 35.51 -53.45 51.92
C PRO A 869 36.45 -52.78 50.92
N VAL A 870 36.11 -52.94 49.64
CA VAL A 870 36.80 -52.31 48.51
C VAL A 870 35.78 -51.51 47.71
N ARG A 871 36.09 -50.27 47.35
CA ARG A 871 35.22 -49.41 46.53
C ARG A 871 36.00 -48.67 45.45
N ALA A 872 35.77 -49.03 44.19
CA ALA A 872 36.28 -48.30 43.03
C ALA A 872 35.23 -47.28 42.57
N THR A 873 35.61 -46.01 42.50
CA THR A 873 34.81 -44.91 41.96
C THR A 873 35.47 -44.38 40.70
N PHE A 874 34.71 -44.31 39.62
CA PHE A 874 35.18 -43.90 38.31
C PHE A 874 34.55 -42.56 37.91
N THR A 875 35.22 -41.82 37.03
CA THR A 875 34.66 -40.65 36.36
C THR A 875 35.28 -40.54 34.96
N ASP A 876 34.42 -40.44 33.95
CA ASP A 876 34.79 -40.30 32.54
C ASP A 876 35.20 -38.85 32.18
N ALA A 877 35.23 -38.53 30.88
CA ALA A 877 35.54 -37.20 30.37
C ALA A 877 34.34 -36.23 30.35
N ALA A 878 33.10 -36.72 30.33
CA ALA A 878 31.85 -35.94 30.33
C ALA A 878 31.35 -35.63 31.76
N GLY A 879 31.92 -36.29 32.78
CA GLY A 879 31.58 -36.18 34.18
C GLY A 879 30.56 -37.20 34.69
N ASN A 880 30.22 -38.28 33.96
CA ASN A 880 29.40 -39.34 34.57
C ASN A 880 30.26 -40.14 35.58
N THR A 881 29.62 -40.68 36.61
CA THR A 881 30.31 -41.40 37.69
C THR A 881 29.76 -42.80 37.88
N ALA A 882 30.62 -43.81 37.85
CA ALA A 882 30.28 -45.20 38.15
C ALA A 882 30.96 -45.64 39.46
N VAL A 883 30.37 -46.65 40.14
CA VAL A 883 30.91 -47.19 41.40
C VAL A 883 30.79 -48.71 41.41
N ALA A 884 31.90 -49.41 41.59
CA ALA A 884 31.97 -50.84 41.86
C ALA A 884 32.43 -51.09 43.29
N ASN A 885 31.89 -52.14 43.93
CA ASN A 885 32.22 -52.50 45.30
C ASN A 885 32.57 -54.00 45.35
N GLY A 886 33.49 -54.36 46.24
CA GLY A 886 33.90 -55.74 46.51
C GLY A 886 34.40 -55.87 47.95
N THR A 887 34.95 -57.03 48.28
CA THR A 887 35.47 -57.35 49.62
C THR A 887 36.64 -58.32 49.52
N VAL A 888 37.63 -58.17 50.39
CA VAL A 888 38.74 -59.11 50.57
C VAL A 888 38.79 -59.50 52.04
N GLU A 889 39.13 -60.75 52.35
CA GLU A 889 39.33 -61.19 53.73
C GLU A 889 40.79 -60.94 54.12
N VAL A 890 41.03 -60.60 55.39
CA VAL A 890 42.35 -60.30 55.96
C VAL A 890 42.44 -61.06 57.27
N ASP A 891 43.36 -62.01 57.39
CA ASP A 891 43.56 -62.82 58.59
C ASP A 891 45.04 -62.88 58.95
N THR A 892 45.42 -62.10 59.94
CA THR A 892 46.84 -61.77 60.23
C THR A 892 47.29 -62.26 61.61
N ILE A 893 46.55 -63.18 62.23
CA ILE A 893 46.76 -63.65 63.61
C ILE A 893 46.46 -65.14 63.77
N VAL A 894 47.19 -65.81 64.66
CA VAL A 894 46.78 -67.13 65.18
C VAL A 894 45.99 -66.93 66.47
N ARG A 895 44.98 -67.78 66.74
CA ARG A 895 44.29 -67.78 68.03
C ARG A 895 44.49 -69.05 68.86
N ASN A 896 44.28 -68.88 70.17
CA ASN A 896 44.17 -69.96 71.15
C ASN A 896 45.41 -70.85 71.30
N LEU A 897 46.60 -70.37 70.94
CA LEU A 897 47.85 -71.06 71.25
C LEU A 897 48.08 -71.12 72.77
N GLY A 898 48.35 -72.32 73.30
CA GLY A 898 48.58 -72.54 74.73
C GLY A 898 49.14 -73.92 75.05
N VAL A 899 49.64 -74.09 76.27
CA VAL A 899 50.26 -75.32 76.79
C VAL A 899 49.64 -75.66 78.15
N ASN A 900 49.44 -76.95 78.42
CA ASN A 900 48.96 -77.46 79.71
C ASN A 900 50.14 -77.92 80.59
N GLN A 901 49.91 -78.13 81.89
CA GLN A 901 50.92 -78.67 82.81
C GLN A 901 51.36 -80.09 82.43
N VAL A 902 52.56 -80.46 82.89
CA VAL A 902 53.10 -81.82 82.89
C VAL A 902 52.70 -82.55 84.17
N THR A 903 52.56 -83.88 84.09
CA THR A 903 52.34 -84.91 85.15
C THR A 903 51.13 -84.70 86.07
N GLY A 904 51.04 -83.57 86.78
CA GLY A 904 49.84 -83.14 87.52
C GLY A 904 50.17 -82.22 88.68
N ASP A 905 51.35 -82.38 89.25
CA ASP A 905 51.99 -81.52 90.23
C ASP A 905 53.00 -80.54 89.58
N GLY A 906 53.68 -80.98 88.51
CA GLY A 906 54.65 -80.22 87.73
C GLY A 906 56.10 -80.71 87.83
N VAL A 907 56.34 -81.83 88.52
CA VAL A 907 57.63 -82.55 88.61
C VAL A 907 57.47 -83.90 87.91
N VAL A 908 58.56 -84.52 87.46
CA VAL A 908 58.56 -85.90 86.98
C VAL A 908 59.43 -86.70 87.93
N ASP A 909 58.81 -87.53 88.79
CA ASP A 909 59.53 -88.36 89.78
C ASP A 909 60.24 -89.56 89.14
N ALA A 910 60.92 -90.41 89.94
CA ALA A 910 61.61 -91.61 89.46
C ALA A 910 60.70 -92.60 88.72
N SER A 911 59.47 -92.79 89.20
CA SER A 911 58.44 -93.70 88.66
C SER A 911 57.79 -93.13 87.39
N GLU A 912 57.54 -91.82 87.37
CA GLU A 912 57.05 -91.10 86.19
C GLU A 912 58.13 -91.00 85.10
N ALA A 913 59.40 -90.82 85.46
CA ALA A 913 60.52 -90.88 84.52
C ALA A 913 60.67 -92.30 83.92
N ALA A 914 60.50 -93.35 84.73
CA ALA A 914 60.51 -94.74 84.28
C ALA A 914 59.34 -95.11 83.34
N THR A 915 58.25 -94.33 83.31
CA THR A 915 57.06 -94.58 82.48
C THR A 915 56.86 -93.60 81.32
N GLY A 916 57.35 -92.36 81.45
CA GLY A 916 57.34 -91.31 80.42
C GLY A 916 56.06 -90.47 80.38
N PHE A 917 56.19 -89.17 80.11
CA PHE A 917 55.08 -88.20 80.18
C PHE A 917 54.56 -87.73 78.81
N THR A 918 53.34 -87.18 78.80
CA THR A 918 52.71 -86.57 77.62
C THR A 918 52.33 -85.12 77.90
N LEU A 919 52.84 -84.21 77.07
CA LEU A 919 52.46 -82.80 77.07
C LEU A 919 51.26 -82.57 76.14
N THR A 920 50.38 -81.65 76.52
CA THR A 920 49.20 -81.26 75.72
C THR A 920 49.01 -79.75 75.69
N GLY A 921 48.17 -79.25 74.78
CA GLY A 921 47.80 -77.84 74.70
C GLY A 921 46.76 -77.54 73.63
N THR A 922 46.69 -76.28 73.21
CA THR A 922 45.78 -75.80 72.16
C THR A 922 46.50 -74.93 71.12
N THR A 923 45.90 -74.83 69.95
CA THR A 923 46.19 -73.91 68.84
C THR A 923 44.88 -73.66 68.08
N GLU A 924 44.92 -72.97 66.93
CA GLU A 924 43.75 -72.74 66.10
C GLU A 924 43.26 -74.03 65.39
N ALA A 925 41.93 -74.16 65.24
CA ALA A 925 41.33 -75.25 64.50
C ALA A 925 41.70 -75.18 63.01
N GLY A 926 42.32 -76.25 62.50
CA GLY A 926 42.85 -76.30 61.12
C GLY A 926 44.30 -75.84 60.98
N ALA A 927 45.01 -75.55 62.08
CA ALA A 927 46.43 -75.22 62.07
C ALA A 927 47.29 -76.22 61.26
N GLN A 928 48.13 -75.70 60.36
CA GLN A 928 49.01 -76.48 59.48
C GLN A 928 50.09 -77.26 60.23
N GLY A 929 50.48 -76.84 61.44
CA GLY A 929 51.45 -77.56 62.24
C GLY A 929 51.65 -76.96 63.63
N VAL A 930 52.05 -77.82 64.58
CA VAL A 930 52.50 -77.47 65.94
C VAL A 930 53.78 -78.24 66.19
N MET A 931 54.85 -77.54 66.59
CA MET A 931 56.14 -78.12 66.94
C MET A 931 56.46 -77.83 68.42
N VAL A 932 56.98 -78.82 69.13
CA VAL A 932 57.31 -78.76 70.56
C VAL A 932 58.79 -79.14 70.77
N THR A 933 59.46 -78.48 71.70
CA THR A 933 60.84 -78.78 72.14
C THR A 933 60.87 -78.94 73.66
N PHE A 934 61.71 -79.83 74.18
CA PHE A 934 61.92 -80.11 75.61
C PHE A 934 63.38 -80.59 75.80
N HIS A 935 64.00 -80.25 76.95
CA HIS A 935 65.34 -80.68 77.40
C HIS A 935 66.36 -80.98 76.28
N ASN A 936 66.72 -79.98 75.47
CA ASN A 936 67.67 -80.09 74.34
C ASN A 936 67.33 -81.14 73.25
N LEU A 937 66.16 -81.79 73.30
CA LEU A 937 65.69 -82.74 72.29
C LEU A 937 65.33 -82.00 70.98
N PRO A 938 65.47 -82.66 69.81
CA PRO A 938 64.99 -82.12 68.53
C PRO A 938 63.49 -81.81 68.58
N ALA A 939 63.08 -80.75 67.87
CA ALA A 939 61.69 -80.34 67.79
C ALA A 939 60.80 -81.45 67.23
N ARG A 940 59.75 -81.81 67.97
CA ARG A 940 58.75 -82.83 67.61
C ARG A 940 57.49 -82.19 67.07
N ALA A 941 56.92 -82.76 66.01
CA ALA A 941 55.55 -82.41 65.61
C ALA A 941 54.56 -82.98 66.64
N ALA A 942 53.66 -82.14 67.13
CA ALA A 942 52.53 -82.57 67.96
C ALA A 942 51.40 -83.12 67.07
N THR A 943 50.62 -84.06 67.60
CA THR A 943 49.40 -84.53 66.94
C THR A 943 48.27 -83.52 67.18
N ILE A 944 47.84 -82.81 66.14
CA ILE A 944 46.75 -81.83 66.21
C ILE A 944 45.41 -82.51 65.93
N GLN A 945 44.41 -82.23 66.76
CA GLN A 945 43.02 -82.66 66.61
C GLN A 945 42.20 -81.58 65.85
N PRO A 946 41.10 -81.94 65.16
CA PRO A 946 40.32 -80.98 64.36
C PRO A 946 39.73 -79.77 65.13
N ASN A 947 39.72 -79.83 66.47
CA ASN A 947 39.28 -78.74 67.36
C ASN A 947 40.43 -77.80 67.82
N GLY A 948 41.65 -78.00 67.33
CA GLY A 948 42.85 -77.24 67.74
C GLY A 948 43.57 -77.77 68.98
N SER A 949 43.08 -78.80 69.67
CA SER A 949 43.83 -79.45 70.75
C SER A 949 45.02 -80.24 70.19
N TRP A 950 46.19 -80.20 70.85
CA TRP A 950 47.38 -80.94 70.42
C TRP A 950 48.04 -81.73 71.56
N SER A 951 48.81 -82.77 71.20
CA SER A 951 49.60 -83.56 72.16
C SER A 951 50.94 -84.07 71.60
N VAL A 952 51.91 -84.28 72.49
CA VAL A 952 53.21 -84.92 72.19
C VAL A 952 53.71 -85.71 73.40
N THR A 953 54.35 -86.86 73.17
CA THR A 953 54.84 -87.78 74.22
C THR A 953 56.37 -87.87 74.22
N PHE A 954 56.94 -88.04 75.40
CA PHE A 954 58.35 -88.33 75.65
C PHE A 954 58.44 -89.67 76.39
N GLY A 955 59.21 -90.62 75.86
CA GLY A 955 59.35 -91.96 76.44
C GLY A 955 60.40 -92.03 77.57
N PRO A 956 60.43 -93.12 78.36
CA PRO A 956 61.34 -93.23 79.52
C PRO A 956 62.81 -92.96 79.19
N ASN A 957 63.33 -93.63 78.15
CA ASN A 957 64.72 -93.48 77.69
C ASN A 957 65.03 -92.10 77.04
N GLU A 958 64.08 -91.16 77.07
CA GLU A 958 64.19 -89.80 76.53
C GLU A 958 64.20 -88.74 77.66
N ILE A 959 64.08 -89.18 78.91
CA ILE A 959 64.14 -88.39 80.13
C ILE A 959 65.44 -88.76 80.86
N PRO A 960 66.48 -87.89 80.85
CA PRO A 960 67.64 -88.05 81.72
C PRO A 960 67.26 -88.23 83.20
N GLN A 961 68.06 -88.99 83.94
CA GLN A 961 67.91 -89.19 85.38
C GLN A 961 68.60 -88.06 86.16
N GLY A 962 68.15 -87.80 87.39
CA GLY A 962 68.63 -86.76 88.30
C GLY A 962 67.85 -85.43 88.24
N GLU A 963 68.05 -84.58 89.24
CA GLU A 963 67.30 -83.32 89.44
C GLU A 963 67.61 -82.25 88.36
N TYR A 964 66.59 -81.76 87.63
CA TYR A 964 66.71 -80.57 86.76
C TYR A 964 65.37 -79.94 86.33
N THR A 965 65.42 -78.67 85.88
CA THR A 965 64.32 -77.99 85.18
C THR A 965 64.67 -77.69 83.71
N SER A 966 63.69 -77.82 82.81
CA SER A 966 63.79 -77.45 81.38
C SER A 966 62.66 -76.52 80.94
N GLU A 967 62.97 -75.57 80.07
CA GLU A 967 61.97 -74.92 79.22
C GLU A 967 61.37 -75.92 78.20
N VAL A 968 60.10 -75.72 77.89
CA VAL A 968 59.38 -76.29 76.75
C VAL A 968 58.90 -75.15 75.86
N LYS A 969 59.39 -75.09 74.61
CA LYS A 969 58.90 -74.13 73.62
C LYS A 969 57.99 -74.81 72.60
N VAL A 970 56.86 -74.17 72.32
CA VAL A 970 55.85 -74.57 71.33
C VAL A 970 55.72 -73.48 70.25
N THR A 971 55.66 -73.88 68.98
CA THR A 971 55.42 -72.98 67.84
C THR A 971 54.34 -73.56 66.94
N THR A 972 53.47 -72.73 66.38
CA THR A 972 52.38 -73.15 65.48
C THR A 972 52.36 -72.33 64.19
N ILE A 973 51.72 -72.87 63.15
CA ILE A 973 51.24 -72.13 61.98
C ILE A 973 49.74 -72.45 61.83
N ASP A 974 48.89 -71.44 61.61
CA ASP A 974 47.45 -71.62 61.44
C ASP A 974 47.06 -72.20 60.04
N ARG A 975 45.79 -72.05 59.65
CA ARG A 975 45.26 -72.53 58.35
C ARG A 975 45.53 -71.58 57.17
N ASN A 976 45.89 -70.33 57.44
CA ASN A 976 46.06 -69.24 56.47
C ASN A 976 47.53 -68.82 56.28
N GLY A 977 48.44 -69.29 57.14
CA GLY A 977 49.89 -69.09 57.04
C GLY A 977 50.51 -68.30 58.19
N ASN A 978 49.71 -67.80 59.14
CA ASN A 978 50.22 -66.99 60.24
C ASN A 978 50.96 -67.87 61.28
N PRO A 979 52.17 -67.49 61.73
CA PRO A 979 52.93 -68.20 62.76
C PRO A 979 52.77 -67.58 64.16
N ASP A 980 52.82 -68.40 65.22
CA ASP A 980 52.84 -67.95 66.62
C ASP A 980 53.67 -68.90 67.53
N SER A 981 54.06 -68.47 68.75
CA SER A 981 54.84 -69.28 69.70
C SER A 981 54.64 -68.94 71.18
N VAL A 982 54.72 -69.96 72.04
CA VAL A 982 54.58 -69.90 73.51
C VAL A 982 55.65 -70.78 74.19
N SER A 983 55.94 -70.60 75.49
CA SER A 983 56.89 -71.45 76.23
C SER A 983 56.53 -71.58 77.72
N THR A 984 56.94 -72.67 78.38
CA THR A 984 56.66 -72.99 79.79
C THR A 984 57.74 -73.92 80.39
N PRO A 985 58.09 -73.83 81.69
CA PRO A 985 59.04 -74.74 82.35
C PRO A 985 58.40 -76.07 82.80
N VAL A 986 59.27 -77.07 83.04
CA VAL A 986 58.98 -78.45 83.53
C VAL A 986 60.17 -78.95 84.36
N THR A 987 59.94 -79.64 85.50
CA THR A 987 61.00 -80.19 86.38
C THR A 987 61.00 -81.73 86.39
N VAL A 988 62.15 -82.34 86.72
CA VAL A 988 62.40 -83.80 86.83
C VAL A 988 63.28 -84.05 88.06
N ASP A 989 63.06 -85.15 88.80
CA ASP A 989 63.89 -85.60 89.93
C ASP A 989 63.78 -87.14 90.10
N THR A 990 64.88 -87.85 90.40
CA THR A 990 64.92 -89.34 90.35
C THR A 990 65.96 -90.02 91.26
N GLU A 991 66.32 -89.45 92.43
CA GLU A 991 67.38 -89.98 93.32
C GLU A 991 66.79 -90.62 94.61
N VAL A 992 67.39 -91.69 95.16
CA VAL A 992 66.80 -92.56 96.22
C VAL A 992 67.66 -92.54 97.49
N PRO A 993 67.09 -92.51 98.72
CA PRO A 993 67.85 -92.45 99.98
C PRO A 993 68.45 -93.80 100.45
N ASP A 994 69.41 -93.74 101.37
CA ASP A 994 70.13 -94.89 101.96
C ASP A 994 69.33 -95.63 103.07
N ALA A 995 69.68 -96.89 103.33
CA ALA A 995 69.00 -97.78 104.28
C ALA A 995 69.45 -97.59 105.76
N PRO A 996 68.56 -97.31 106.73
CA PRO A 996 68.97 -96.92 108.09
C PRO A 996 69.69 -97.98 108.93
N VAL A 997 70.90 -97.70 109.41
CA VAL A 997 71.70 -98.58 110.26
C VAL A 997 71.28 -98.49 111.74
N VAL A 998 71.14 -99.65 112.39
CA VAL A 998 70.90 -99.77 113.84
C VAL A 998 72.23 -99.84 114.61
N ILE A 999 72.30 -99.15 115.75
CA ILE A 999 73.52 -98.95 116.54
C ILE A 999 73.39 -99.50 117.97
N SER A 1000 72.23 -99.37 118.62
CA SER A 1000 72.00 -99.95 119.96
C SER A 1000 70.56 -100.34 120.24
N TYR A 1001 70.36 -101.09 121.33
CA TYR A 1001 69.05 -101.58 121.78
C TYR A 1001 68.97 -101.62 123.32
N THR A 1002 67.75 -101.62 123.87
CA THR A 1002 67.50 -101.58 125.32
C THR A 1002 66.53 -102.68 125.77
N GLU A 1003 67.06 -103.73 126.39
CA GLU A 1003 66.31 -104.86 126.98
C GLU A 1003 65.79 -104.58 128.40
N TYR A 1004 64.72 -105.29 128.80
CA TYR A 1004 64.10 -105.15 130.13
C TYR A 1004 63.97 -106.46 130.94
N PHE A 1005 65.04 -106.83 131.66
CA PHE A 1005 65.17 -108.08 132.42
C PHE A 1005 64.29 -108.24 133.70
N ARG A 1006 63.10 -107.61 133.81
CA ARG A 1006 62.27 -107.66 135.04
C ARG A 1006 60.76 -107.77 134.80
N GLY A 1007 60.33 -108.89 134.25
CA GLY A 1007 58.92 -109.23 134.06
C GLY A 1007 58.82 -110.35 133.05
N ASP A 1008 57.91 -110.19 132.10
CA ASP A 1008 58.13 -110.79 130.79
C ASP A 1008 59.24 -109.98 130.08
N PRO A 1009 60.21 -110.61 129.40
CA PRO A 1009 61.21 -109.95 128.57
C PRO A 1009 60.60 -109.18 127.36
N GLY A 1010 61.48 -108.54 126.59
CA GLY A 1010 61.14 -107.68 125.45
C GLY A 1010 62.10 -106.50 125.27
N VAL A 1011 62.24 -106.05 124.02
CA VAL A 1011 63.00 -104.85 123.65
C VAL A 1011 62.15 -103.60 123.87
N SER A 1012 62.71 -102.60 124.54
CA SER A 1012 62.01 -101.37 124.95
C SER A 1012 62.45 -100.11 124.21
N GLY A 1013 63.42 -100.23 123.30
CA GLY A 1013 63.88 -99.17 122.41
C GLY A 1013 65.10 -99.61 121.63
N ILE A 1014 65.34 -98.92 120.52
CA ILE A 1014 66.56 -99.03 119.70
C ILE A 1014 67.17 -97.63 119.48
N GLY A 1015 68.32 -97.57 118.84
CA GLY A 1015 68.77 -96.35 118.19
C GLY A 1015 69.45 -96.62 116.85
N THR A 1016 69.38 -95.63 115.96
CA THR A 1016 69.95 -95.65 114.61
C THR A 1016 71.01 -94.55 114.46
N GLU A 1017 71.68 -94.49 113.32
CA GLU A 1017 72.45 -93.31 112.94
C GLU A 1017 71.60 -92.05 112.73
N LEU A 1018 72.26 -90.96 112.35
CA LEU A 1018 71.66 -89.65 112.04
C LEU A 1018 71.47 -89.50 110.52
N THR A 1019 70.23 -89.45 110.05
CA THR A 1019 69.88 -88.98 108.69
C THR A 1019 68.95 -87.74 108.76
N ASP A 1020 68.91 -86.98 107.65
CA ASP A 1020 67.91 -85.92 107.39
C ASP A 1020 66.59 -86.50 106.82
N ASP A 1021 66.56 -87.77 106.39
CA ASP A 1021 65.39 -88.48 105.83
C ASP A 1021 64.35 -88.87 106.91
N ILE A 1022 63.12 -89.19 106.47
CA ILE A 1022 62.01 -89.48 107.39
C ILE A 1022 62.05 -90.92 107.92
N VAL A 1023 62.75 -91.14 109.04
CA VAL A 1023 62.85 -92.46 109.68
C VAL A 1023 61.55 -92.91 110.36
N ALA A 1024 61.01 -94.06 109.95
CA ALA A 1024 59.81 -94.70 110.48
C ALA A 1024 60.07 -96.16 110.93
N ILE A 1025 59.52 -96.57 112.08
CA ILE A 1025 59.73 -97.93 112.64
C ILE A 1025 58.41 -98.73 112.69
N SER A 1026 58.44 -99.96 112.18
CA SER A 1026 57.34 -100.93 112.17
C SER A 1026 57.72 -102.24 112.85
N GLN A 1027 56.77 -102.87 113.55
CA GLN A 1027 56.92 -104.22 114.10
C GLN A 1027 56.35 -105.24 113.12
N VAL A 1028 57.04 -106.37 112.96
CA VAL A 1028 56.53 -107.56 112.26
C VAL A 1028 56.47 -108.70 113.27
N SER A 1029 55.26 -109.22 113.55
CA SER A 1029 55.06 -110.31 114.52
C SER A 1029 55.59 -111.66 114.04
N GLU A 1030 55.68 -112.65 114.95
CA GLU A 1030 55.85 -114.09 114.66
C GLU A 1030 54.93 -114.64 113.53
N THR A 1031 53.81 -113.97 113.29
CA THR A 1031 52.77 -114.32 112.31
C THR A 1031 52.83 -113.49 111.03
N GLY A 1032 53.83 -112.62 110.89
CA GLY A 1032 54.02 -111.74 109.72
C GLY A 1032 53.03 -110.58 109.63
N VAL A 1033 52.43 -110.16 110.74
CA VAL A 1033 51.54 -109.01 110.80
C VAL A 1033 52.34 -107.75 111.08
N VAL A 1034 52.24 -106.75 110.20
CA VAL A 1034 52.84 -105.43 110.36
C VAL A 1034 52.01 -104.56 111.31
N GLY A 1035 52.68 -103.81 112.18
CA GLY A 1035 52.07 -102.71 112.94
C GLY A 1035 53.09 -101.66 113.36
N ASN A 1036 52.83 -100.38 113.09
CA ASN A 1036 53.75 -99.28 113.37
C ASN A 1036 54.14 -99.21 114.86
N VAL A 1037 55.43 -99.11 115.16
CA VAL A 1037 55.92 -98.91 116.52
C VAL A 1037 55.70 -97.46 116.92
N ASN A 1038 55.04 -97.24 118.04
CA ASN A 1038 54.84 -95.91 118.60
C ASN A 1038 55.94 -95.64 119.63
N TYR A 1039 56.67 -94.53 119.47
CA TYR A 1039 57.78 -94.11 120.32
C TYR A 1039 57.63 -92.66 120.79
N ASP A 1040 57.87 -92.40 122.08
CA ASP A 1040 57.61 -91.11 122.74
C ASP A 1040 58.76 -90.11 122.57
N THR A 1041 59.94 -90.59 122.17
CA THR A 1041 61.12 -89.75 121.92
C THR A 1041 61.93 -90.30 120.76
N ASN A 1042 62.21 -89.44 119.78
CA ASN A 1042 63.35 -89.54 118.87
C ASN A 1042 64.38 -88.48 119.34
N VAL A 1043 65.46 -88.90 120.01
CA VAL A 1043 66.41 -87.99 120.69
C VAL A 1043 67.85 -88.40 120.39
N VAL A 1044 68.59 -87.47 119.77
CA VAL A 1044 70.04 -87.56 119.57
C VAL A 1044 70.75 -87.72 120.91
N ARG A 1045 71.49 -88.83 121.09
CA ARG A 1045 72.05 -89.20 122.41
C ARG A 1045 73.53 -89.60 122.40
N GLY A 1046 74.32 -88.79 121.71
CA GLY A 1046 75.64 -89.14 121.22
C GLY A 1046 75.58 -89.00 119.72
N ASP A 1047 76.09 -89.98 119.01
CA ASP A 1047 76.12 -90.02 117.55
C ASP A 1047 74.99 -90.94 117.00
N GLU A 1048 73.85 -90.98 117.70
CA GLU A 1048 72.74 -91.94 117.53
C GLU A 1048 71.36 -91.27 117.77
N LEU A 1049 70.37 -91.54 116.93
CA LEU A 1049 68.94 -91.26 117.15
C LEU A 1049 68.32 -92.36 118.03
N GLN A 1050 68.03 -92.09 119.32
CA GLN A 1050 67.36 -93.07 120.17
C GLN A 1050 65.84 -93.01 120.07
N PHE A 1051 65.22 -94.17 119.79
CA PHE A 1051 63.79 -94.43 119.70
C PHE A 1051 63.34 -95.27 120.91
N SER A 1052 62.68 -94.62 121.89
CA SER A 1052 62.14 -95.32 123.07
C SER A 1052 60.69 -95.75 122.84
N PHE A 1053 60.41 -97.05 122.87
CA PHE A 1053 59.12 -97.62 122.48
C PHE A 1053 58.07 -97.53 123.59
N ASN A 1054 56.85 -97.10 123.24
CA ASN A 1054 55.76 -96.85 124.19
C ASN A 1054 55.18 -98.14 124.78
N ASN A 1055 55.34 -99.24 124.05
CA ASN A 1055 55.15 -100.60 124.52
C ASN A 1055 56.42 -101.39 124.17
N ARG A 1056 56.85 -102.29 125.05
CA ARG A 1056 57.94 -103.22 124.69
C ARG A 1056 57.50 -104.09 123.51
N ILE A 1057 58.42 -104.33 122.59
CA ILE A 1057 58.29 -105.33 121.54
C ILE A 1057 58.49 -106.69 122.23
N PRO A 1058 57.52 -107.62 122.16
CA PRO A 1058 57.70 -108.96 122.72
C PRO A 1058 58.68 -109.78 121.89
N ASP A 1059 59.48 -110.59 122.58
CA ASP A 1059 60.30 -111.67 122.02
C ASP A 1059 59.49 -112.49 121.00
N GLY A 1060 60.13 -112.89 119.90
CA GLY A 1060 59.46 -113.48 118.73
C GLY A 1060 58.83 -112.46 117.76
N SER A 1061 59.23 -111.18 117.81
CA SER A 1061 58.85 -110.16 116.81
C SER A 1061 60.08 -109.43 116.28
N ASN A 1062 60.09 -109.13 114.98
CA ASN A 1062 61.14 -108.33 114.34
C ASN A 1062 60.71 -106.86 114.18
N LEU A 1063 61.65 -105.99 113.79
CA LEU A 1063 61.42 -104.59 113.49
C LEU A 1063 61.89 -104.26 112.06
N VAL A 1064 61.21 -103.33 111.39
CA VAL A 1064 61.65 -102.71 110.12
C VAL A 1064 61.80 -101.21 110.34
N VAL A 1065 62.87 -100.63 109.83
CA VAL A 1065 63.23 -99.21 109.95
C VAL A 1065 63.38 -98.64 108.54
N ASN A 1066 62.44 -97.78 108.12
CA ASN A 1066 62.31 -97.22 106.77
C ASN A 1066 62.77 -95.74 106.75
N ALA A 1067 63.30 -95.26 105.64
CA ALA A 1067 63.58 -93.85 105.35
C ALA A 1067 62.89 -93.43 104.05
N GLU A 1068 62.43 -92.18 103.96
CA GLU A 1068 61.69 -91.58 102.83
C GLU A 1068 62.22 -90.15 102.58
N ASP A 1069 62.39 -89.78 101.31
CA ASP A 1069 62.93 -88.47 100.89
C ASP A 1069 61.85 -87.36 100.75
N SER A 1070 62.14 -86.28 99.99
CA SER A 1070 61.22 -85.15 99.81
C SER A 1070 60.30 -85.20 98.58
N VAL A 1071 60.48 -86.18 97.68
CA VAL A 1071 59.67 -86.37 96.46
C VAL A 1071 58.95 -87.72 96.40
N GLY A 1072 59.34 -88.70 97.22
CA GLY A 1072 58.62 -89.95 97.46
C GLY A 1072 59.43 -91.25 97.33
N ASN A 1073 60.76 -91.20 97.35
CA ASN A 1073 61.62 -92.40 97.24
C ASN A 1073 61.98 -92.96 98.63
N GLU A 1074 62.07 -94.29 98.81
CA GLU A 1074 62.24 -94.93 100.13
C GLU A 1074 63.15 -96.19 100.18
N SER A 1075 63.75 -96.48 101.34
CA SER A 1075 64.59 -97.70 101.62
C SER A 1075 64.57 -98.09 103.12
N ALA A 1076 64.88 -99.35 103.48
CA ALA A 1076 64.68 -99.89 104.84
C ALA A 1076 65.63 -101.00 105.33
N THR A 1077 65.67 -101.19 106.65
CA THR A 1077 66.44 -102.21 107.38
C THR A 1077 65.56 -103.08 108.29
N LEU A 1078 65.72 -104.41 108.22
CA LEU A 1078 65.05 -105.41 109.06
C LEU A 1078 65.94 -105.85 110.24
N LEU A 1079 65.58 -105.42 111.45
CA LEU A 1079 66.24 -105.80 112.70
C LEU A 1079 65.55 -107.00 113.36
N VAL A 1080 66.33 -108.04 113.67
CA VAL A 1080 65.86 -109.32 114.22
C VAL A 1080 66.01 -109.33 115.75
N LEU A 1081 64.98 -109.79 116.47
CA LEU A 1081 64.98 -109.86 117.95
C LEU A 1081 64.81 -111.30 118.46
N ASP A 1082 65.17 -111.55 119.73
CA ASP A 1082 65.25 -112.90 120.31
C ASP A 1082 63.90 -113.63 120.33
N ASP A 1083 63.94 -114.96 120.12
CA ASP A 1083 62.80 -115.88 120.25
C ASP A 1083 63.16 -117.01 121.23
N ASN A 1084 62.41 -117.07 122.33
CA ASN A 1084 62.65 -117.78 123.60
C ASN A 1084 62.81 -119.32 123.52
N ALA A 1085 63.01 -119.91 122.33
CA ALA A 1085 63.07 -121.36 122.15
C ALA A 1085 64.04 -121.91 121.08
N VAL A 1086 64.44 -121.17 120.04
CA VAL A 1086 65.11 -121.80 118.87
C VAL A 1086 66.16 -121.02 118.05
N GLY A 1087 66.24 -119.68 118.11
CA GLY A 1087 67.29 -118.92 117.41
C GLY A 1087 67.24 -118.87 115.86
N THR A 1088 66.25 -119.49 115.21
CA THR A 1088 66.12 -119.52 113.74
C THR A 1088 65.37 -118.29 113.20
N VAL A 1089 65.95 -117.58 112.23
CA VAL A 1089 65.38 -116.34 111.65
C VAL A 1089 64.52 -116.65 110.43
N ASN A 1090 63.29 -116.11 110.40
CA ASN A 1090 62.34 -116.24 109.30
C ASN A 1090 62.13 -114.90 108.57
N VAL A 1091 62.60 -114.83 107.33
CA VAL A 1091 62.45 -113.65 106.44
C VAL A 1091 61.29 -113.77 105.45
N SER A 1092 60.72 -114.96 105.26
CA SER A 1092 59.58 -115.17 104.35
C SER A 1092 58.23 -114.81 105.03
N LEU A 1093 58.23 -113.76 105.85
CA LEU A 1093 57.04 -113.23 106.54
C LEU A 1093 56.30 -112.28 105.59
N ASN A 1094 55.02 -112.57 105.28
CA ASN A 1094 54.23 -111.81 104.30
C ASN A 1094 54.18 -110.28 104.52
N GLY A 1095 54.39 -109.80 105.75
CA GLY A 1095 54.41 -108.37 106.06
C GLY A 1095 55.68 -107.62 105.61
N LEU A 1096 56.75 -108.33 105.24
CA LEU A 1096 58.00 -107.69 104.82
C LEU A 1096 57.96 -107.17 103.38
N GLN A 1097 57.15 -107.77 102.49
CA GLN A 1097 56.93 -107.31 101.11
C GLN A 1097 56.08 -106.02 101.00
N SER A 1098 56.07 -105.20 102.05
CA SER A 1098 55.42 -103.89 102.11
C SER A 1098 56.39 -102.80 102.55
N PHE A 1099 57.69 -103.10 102.46
CA PHE A 1099 58.83 -102.22 102.72
C PHE A 1099 59.93 -102.58 101.73
N ASN A 1100 60.70 -101.59 101.29
CA ASN A 1100 61.89 -101.79 100.48
C ASN A 1100 63.09 -102.11 101.39
N VAL A 1101 63.17 -103.35 101.89
CA VAL A 1101 64.19 -103.81 102.83
C VAL A 1101 65.50 -104.12 102.12
N SER A 1102 66.42 -103.16 102.10
CA SER A 1102 67.78 -103.28 101.55
C SER A 1102 68.81 -103.78 102.58
N ALA A 1103 68.44 -103.99 103.85
CA ALA A 1103 69.35 -104.50 104.89
C ALA A 1103 68.68 -105.40 105.94
N ILE A 1104 69.46 -106.30 106.55
CA ILE A 1104 69.09 -107.16 107.70
C ILE A 1104 70.14 -107.05 108.81
N ASP A 1105 69.71 -106.95 110.06
CA ASP A 1105 70.57 -106.90 111.24
C ASP A 1105 70.20 -108.02 112.25
N LEU A 1106 71.18 -108.87 112.55
CA LEU A 1106 71.08 -110.01 113.47
C LEU A 1106 71.68 -109.74 114.86
N SER A 1107 72.38 -108.62 115.04
CA SER A 1107 73.34 -108.37 116.14
C SER A 1107 72.78 -108.38 117.57
N ILE A 1108 71.46 -108.50 117.73
CA ILE A 1108 70.73 -108.57 119.00
C ILE A 1108 70.64 -110.01 119.53
N VAL A 1109 70.65 -111.02 118.65
CA VAL A 1109 70.34 -112.41 118.98
C VAL A 1109 71.62 -113.25 118.92
N ALA A 1110 71.92 -113.98 120.00
CA ALA A 1110 73.11 -114.82 120.06
C ALA A 1110 72.85 -116.21 119.46
N GLU A 1111 73.81 -116.72 118.68
CA GLU A 1111 73.71 -118.00 117.96
C GLU A 1111 72.55 -118.04 116.92
N SER A 1112 72.31 -116.94 116.19
CA SER A 1112 71.22 -116.85 115.18
C SER A 1112 71.43 -117.80 114.00
N GLU A 1113 70.35 -118.36 113.44
CA GLU A 1113 70.40 -119.14 112.19
C GLU A 1113 69.42 -118.58 111.13
N LEU A 1114 69.92 -117.73 110.23
CA LEU A 1114 69.17 -117.15 109.11
C LEU A 1114 69.27 -118.04 107.87
N THR A 1115 68.16 -118.21 107.14
CA THR A 1115 68.14 -118.89 105.82
C THR A 1115 67.50 -117.99 104.77
N LEU A 1116 68.12 -117.87 103.59
CA LEU A 1116 67.74 -116.92 102.53
C LEU A 1116 67.78 -117.55 101.13
N SER A 1117 66.90 -117.11 100.23
CA SER A 1117 66.93 -117.42 98.80
C SER A 1117 66.82 -116.16 97.92
N GLU A 1118 67.14 -116.27 96.62
CA GLU A 1118 67.03 -115.19 95.63
C GLU A 1118 65.61 -114.59 95.60
N ALA A 1119 64.58 -115.41 95.76
CA ALA A 1119 63.18 -114.96 95.76
C ALA A 1119 62.77 -114.26 97.06
N ASP A 1120 63.49 -114.46 98.17
CA ASP A 1120 63.33 -113.65 99.38
C ASP A 1120 64.03 -112.29 99.18
N LEU A 1121 65.24 -112.28 98.59
CA LEU A 1121 66.02 -111.07 98.31
C LEU A 1121 65.27 -110.08 97.39
N LEU A 1122 64.88 -110.53 96.20
CA LEU A 1122 64.15 -109.72 95.21
C LEU A 1122 62.70 -109.42 95.65
N GLY A 1123 62.24 -110.03 96.74
CA GLY A 1123 60.97 -109.74 97.40
C GLY A 1123 61.11 -108.89 98.66
N LEU A 1124 62.33 -108.44 98.97
CA LEU A 1124 62.67 -107.54 100.07
C LEU A 1124 63.13 -106.18 99.53
N SER A 1125 64.05 -106.16 98.53
CA SER A 1125 64.43 -104.95 97.81
C SER A 1125 64.24 -105.16 96.29
N ASP A 1126 63.37 -104.34 95.68
CA ASP A 1126 63.09 -104.33 94.24
C ASP A 1126 63.60 -103.07 93.51
N ASP A 1127 64.01 -102.04 94.26
CA ASP A 1127 64.63 -100.80 93.79
C ASP A 1127 66.07 -101.00 93.25
N THR A 1128 66.86 -101.77 93.97
CA THR A 1128 68.31 -101.92 93.85
C THR A 1128 68.71 -103.40 93.78
N ASN A 1129 67.83 -104.31 94.21
CA ASN A 1129 68.01 -105.77 94.15
C ASN A 1129 69.23 -106.24 94.97
N ALA A 1130 69.46 -105.58 96.11
CA ALA A 1130 70.62 -105.80 96.98
C ALA A 1130 70.22 -105.90 98.46
N LEU A 1131 70.96 -106.69 99.25
CA LEU A 1131 70.76 -106.84 100.69
C LEU A 1131 72.08 -106.77 101.47
N LEU A 1132 72.14 -105.93 102.49
CA LEU A 1132 73.17 -105.95 103.54
C LEU A 1132 72.78 -106.93 104.68
N ILE A 1133 73.73 -107.63 105.30
CA ILE A 1133 73.50 -108.54 106.44
C ILE A 1133 74.57 -108.33 107.52
N HIS A 1134 74.17 -107.77 108.66
CA HIS A 1134 74.98 -107.51 109.86
C HIS A 1134 74.76 -108.60 110.95
N GLY A 1135 75.81 -108.92 111.73
CA GLY A 1135 75.79 -110.00 112.74
C GLY A 1135 77.19 -110.34 113.29
N ASP A 1136 77.26 -111.25 114.27
CA ASP A 1136 78.48 -111.59 115.01
C ASP A 1136 79.03 -113.01 114.69
N ASN A 1137 80.12 -113.44 115.34
CA ASN A 1137 80.77 -114.74 115.07
C ASN A 1137 80.13 -115.96 115.75
N THR A 1138 78.99 -115.78 116.43
CA THR A 1138 78.08 -116.83 116.86
C THR A 1138 76.98 -117.10 115.82
N ASP A 1139 76.65 -116.11 115.00
CA ASP A 1139 75.58 -116.19 114.00
C ASP A 1139 75.96 -117.06 112.79
N THR A 1140 74.93 -117.66 112.18
CA THR A 1140 75.01 -118.55 111.03
C THR A 1140 74.04 -118.10 109.93
N VAL A 1141 74.54 -117.99 108.69
CA VAL A 1141 73.72 -117.63 107.51
C VAL A 1141 73.78 -118.76 106.49
N ASN A 1142 72.64 -119.40 106.26
CA ASN A 1142 72.44 -120.50 105.30
C ASN A 1142 71.90 -119.95 103.97
N ILE A 1143 72.76 -119.82 102.96
CA ILE A 1143 72.40 -119.30 101.62
C ILE A 1143 72.77 -120.31 100.53
N ALA A 1144 72.06 -121.44 100.54
CA ALA A 1144 72.37 -122.61 99.73
C ALA A 1144 72.46 -122.29 98.22
N GLY A 1145 73.67 -122.33 97.66
CA GLY A 1145 73.93 -122.04 96.24
C GLY A 1145 74.38 -120.60 95.94
N ALA A 1146 74.50 -119.73 96.95
CA ALA A 1146 75.16 -118.44 96.79
C ALA A 1146 76.64 -118.61 96.41
N LYS A 1147 77.20 -117.64 95.69
CA LYS A 1147 78.62 -117.63 95.29
C LYS A 1147 79.31 -116.48 96.01
N LYS A 1148 80.15 -116.78 97.01
CA LYS A 1148 81.09 -115.79 97.56
C LYS A 1148 82.00 -115.27 96.44
N THR A 1149 82.03 -113.95 96.26
CA THR A 1149 82.87 -113.29 95.25
C THR A 1149 84.30 -113.12 95.78
N THR A 1150 85.14 -112.37 95.06
CA THR A 1150 86.42 -111.87 95.58
C THR A 1150 86.35 -110.41 96.04
N LEU A 1151 85.15 -109.85 96.14
CA LEU A 1151 84.92 -108.49 96.61
C LEU A 1151 84.60 -108.50 98.11
N THR A 1152 85.12 -107.49 98.79
CA THR A 1152 84.75 -107.11 100.15
C THR A 1152 84.49 -105.63 100.15
N GLU A 1153 83.39 -105.19 100.74
CA GLU A 1153 83.03 -103.77 100.84
C GLU A 1153 83.05 -103.30 102.28
N GLU A 1154 83.39 -102.02 102.47
CA GLU A 1154 83.42 -101.34 103.76
C GLU A 1154 82.20 -100.42 103.81
N VAL A 1155 81.19 -100.82 104.58
CA VAL A 1155 79.96 -100.05 104.80
C VAL A 1155 79.97 -99.66 106.28
N ASP A 1156 79.96 -98.36 106.55
CA ASP A 1156 80.04 -97.76 107.89
C ASP A 1156 81.14 -98.31 108.80
N GLY A 1157 82.29 -98.61 108.19
CA GLY A 1157 83.49 -99.16 108.83
C GLY A 1157 83.41 -100.66 109.17
N ARG A 1158 82.25 -101.29 109.01
CA ARG A 1158 82.08 -102.75 109.06
C ARG A 1158 82.50 -103.35 107.71
N HIS A 1159 82.98 -104.60 107.72
CA HIS A 1159 83.61 -105.21 106.55
C HIS A 1159 82.81 -106.43 106.06
N TYR A 1160 82.16 -106.27 104.92
CA TYR A 1160 81.26 -107.25 104.33
C TYR A 1160 81.96 -108.04 103.23
N ASP A 1161 81.79 -109.36 103.23
CA ASP A 1161 82.09 -110.22 102.09
C ASP A 1161 80.89 -110.19 101.12
N VAL A 1162 81.13 -109.96 99.83
CA VAL A 1162 80.05 -109.88 98.84
C VAL A 1162 79.79 -111.25 98.21
N TYR A 1163 78.52 -111.64 98.11
CA TYR A 1163 78.01 -112.88 97.53
C TYR A 1163 76.98 -112.56 96.44
N THR A 1164 76.99 -113.30 95.33
CA THR A 1164 75.86 -113.29 94.38
C THR A 1164 74.90 -114.42 94.72
N LEU A 1165 73.62 -114.12 94.95
CA LEU A 1165 72.57 -115.11 95.21
C LEU A 1165 71.57 -115.09 94.04
N GLY A 1166 71.85 -115.92 93.03
CA GLY A 1166 71.03 -116.00 91.82
C GLY A 1166 71.72 -115.48 90.56
N ASP A 1167 70.92 -114.86 89.68
CA ASP A 1167 71.37 -114.15 88.48
C ASP A 1167 71.50 -112.63 88.72
N ASP A 1168 70.51 -112.00 89.39
CA ASP A 1168 70.48 -110.54 89.62
C ASP A 1168 70.73 -110.12 91.10
N GLY A 1169 70.50 -111.00 92.08
CA GLY A 1169 70.55 -110.66 93.51
C GLY A 1169 71.95 -110.53 94.13
N SER A 1170 72.22 -109.40 94.80
CA SER A 1170 73.47 -109.12 95.52
C SER A 1170 73.31 -109.20 97.05
N LEU A 1171 74.20 -109.91 97.74
CA LEU A 1171 74.26 -109.98 99.21
C LEU A 1171 75.61 -109.52 99.76
N LEU A 1172 75.60 -108.60 100.71
CA LEU A 1172 76.78 -108.10 101.43
C LEU A 1172 76.71 -108.62 102.88
N ILE A 1173 77.55 -109.58 103.27
CA ILE A 1173 77.42 -110.31 104.56
C ILE A 1173 78.67 -110.09 105.41
N GLU A 1174 78.51 -109.66 106.67
CA GLU A 1174 79.67 -109.29 107.49
C GLU A 1174 80.62 -110.49 107.72
N ASN A 1175 81.92 -110.23 107.56
CA ASN A 1175 82.96 -111.26 107.47
C ASN A 1175 83.20 -112.07 108.76
N GLN A 1176 82.50 -111.76 109.85
CA GLN A 1176 82.56 -112.48 111.12
C GLN A 1176 81.54 -113.62 111.19
N ILE A 1177 80.44 -113.54 110.42
CA ILE A 1177 79.30 -114.47 110.45
C ILE A 1177 79.69 -115.83 109.85
N ILE A 1178 79.17 -116.92 110.41
CA ILE A 1178 79.38 -118.29 109.92
C ILE A 1178 78.47 -118.57 108.71
N VAL A 1179 78.91 -118.20 107.52
CA VAL A 1179 78.12 -118.43 106.29
C VAL A 1179 78.26 -119.87 105.79
N ASN A 1180 77.14 -120.59 105.65
CA ASN A 1180 77.02 -121.89 104.98
C ASN A 1180 76.40 -121.69 103.58
N TYR A 1181 77.12 -122.05 102.51
CA TYR A 1181 76.73 -121.75 101.12
C TYR A 1181 77.12 -122.84 100.12
#